data_AF-W6TVZ2-F1
#
_entry.id   AF-W6TVZ2-F1
#
_cell.length_a   1.000
_cell.length_b   1.000
_cell.length_c   1.000
_cell.angle_alpha   90.00
_cell.angle_beta   90.00
_cell.angle_gamma   90.00
#
_symmetry.space_group_name_H-M   'P 1'
#
loop_
_entity.id
_entity.type
_entity.pdbx_description
1 polymer ?
#
loop_
_entity_poly.entity_id
_entity_poly.type
_entity_poly.pdbx_seq_one_letter_code
_entity_poly.pdbx_strand_id
1 'polypeptide(L)'
;MGESVFFNRDLSWLGFNERVLLEAAKDTVPILERIKFLSIYSSNLDEFYRVRMPVLMAVDEYRQNIDGQGNYELAKTEINRQQRKFGAIVADQILPQLTSHDIHWIYNKPIPSQIADQIVNLFFNEVLAYIYTICIDRDLTDFFAENNKLYQLIVLKDALGAERLELINVPSESLQRLYALENDGHKYVVFLEDIIKHNLSYLFPNDTIAGVYNLKITRDAELKIGNTTEEDITTVLERQLETRDFGFATRFLIEPGIPLRSLYRLIYALKLGNASVVEGGGYHNLKDLNSFPLNGAEFSYPKWPSVSSVLIPEKDTLFNLILKEDLLVNVPYQSYDPILRFFNEAANDVFVQEIYTTLYRVANNSRIVSALMTAAKNGKKVVALVELKARFDEANNIKWAKQMKAAGVKIVYSSIDLKVHAKVALVKRVISGKEEFVGLLATGNLNESTARFYTDQILLTSHQSMLKELESLFGFLSKNKKAPGPEDQIDFRHLLVAQFNLQPKFLSLIQREIENAKAGLANGITIKLNNLEEKILISKLYEASQAGVKVQLIVRGICCLIPGQAGLSENITVTRIVDRYLEHGRIFIFENNGNKDIYMGSADWMNRNIYSRIEVCFPIYDAKLKETIMKIVNLQLHDNAQESIYKFLKDTDTI
;
A
#
# COMPACT_ATOMS: atom_id res chain seq x y z
N MET A 1 17.19 27.02 19.91
CA MET A 1 16.45 25.75 19.79
C MET A 1 17.47 24.70 19.44
N GLY A 2 17.69 23.69 20.30
CA GLY A 2 18.60 22.59 19.95
C GLY A 2 18.08 21.86 18.71
N GLU A 3 18.99 21.30 17.90
CA GLU A 3 18.59 20.43 16.79
C GLU A 3 17.76 19.25 17.34
N SER A 4 16.50 19.15 16.91
CA SER A 4 15.67 17.99 17.22
C SER A 4 16.24 16.76 16.52
N VAL A 5 16.33 15.63 17.22
CA VAL A 5 16.81 14.35 16.67
C VAL A 5 15.62 13.57 16.11
N PHE A 6 15.82 12.91 14.96
CA PHE A 6 14.81 12.14 14.25
C PHE A 6 15.39 10.83 13.74
N PHE A 7 14.59 9.75 13.76
CA PHE A 7 14.97 8.53 13.06
C PHE A 7 15.00 8.72 11.55
N ASN A 8 15.87 7.97 10.88
CA ASN A 8 15.88 7.89 9.43
C ASN A 8 14.56 7.26 8.93
N ARG A 9 13.88 7.96 8.02
CA ARG A 9 12.61 7.55 7.42
C ARG A 9 12.65 6.17 6.76
N ASP A 10 13.69 5.90 5.98
CA ASP A 10 13.80 4.68 5.19
C ASP A 10 14.19 3.47 6.06
N LEU A 11 15.03 3.66 7.07
CA LEU A 11 15.28 2.64 8.10
C LEU A 11 14.03 2.37 8.94
N SER A 12 13.26 3.40 9.28
CA SER A 12 11.98 3.25 9.97
C SER A 12 10.96 2.45 9.14
N TRP A 13 10.96 2.63 7.81
CA TRP A 13 10.18 1.81 6.88
C TRP A 13 10.65 0.35 6.86
N LEU A 14 11.97 0.10 6.84
CA LEU A 14 12.51 -1.26 6.90
C LEU A 14 12.13 -1.95 8.21
N GLY A 15 12.13 -1.23 9.34
CA GLY A 15 11.63 -1.76 10.62
C GLY A 15 10.12 -2.06 10.59
N PHE A 16 9.32 -1.33 9.79
CA PHE A 16 7.93 -1.71 9.55
C PHE A 16 7.86 -3.01 8.74
N ASN A 17 8.64 -3.16 7.68
CA ASN A 17 8.60 -4.36 6.86
C ASN A 17 9.12 -5.60 7.63
N GLU A 18 10.11 -5.45 8.51
CA GLU A 18 10.49 -6.52 9.44
C GLU A 18 9.32 -6.94 10.33
N ARG A 19 8.48 -6.00 10.76
CA ARG A 19 7.31 -6.36 11.58
C ARG A 19 6.34 -7.26 10.82
N VAL A 20 6.17 -7.04 9.51
CA VAL A 20 5.41 -7.94 8.63
C VAL A 20 6.07 -9.32 8.58
N LEU A 21 7.40 -9.37 8.45
CA LEU A 21 8.16 -10.62 8.47
C LEU A 21 8.03 -11.37 9.80
N LEU A 22 7.94 -10.66 10.92
CA LEU A 22 7.73 -11.25 12.23
C LEU A 22 6.36 -11.93 12.37
N GLU A 23 5.31 -11.48 11.67
CA GLU A 23 4.04 -12.22 11.64
C GLU A 23 4.18 -13.58 10.96
N ALA A 24 5.02 -13.69 9.92
CA ALA A 24 5.33 -14.97 9.30
C ALA A 24 6.08 -15.93 10.24
N ALA A 25 6.81 -15.41 11.24
CA ALA A 25 7.57 -16.20 12.20
C ALA A 25 6.75 -16.67 13.40
N LYS A 26 5.51 -16.18 13.58
CA LYS A 26 4.69 -16.50 14.76
C LYS A 26 3.93 -17.81 14.58
N ASP A 27 4.12 -18.74 15.51
CA ASP A 27 3.41 -20.03 15.49
C ASP A 27 1.93 -19.93 15.84
N THR A 28 1.49 -18.82 16.47
CA THR A 28 0.07 -18.53 16.70
C THR A 28 -0.67 -18.10 15.43
N VAL A 29 0.06 -17.77 14.36
CA VAL A 29 -0.50 -17.44 13.06
C VAL A 29 -0.64 -18.71 12.22
N PRO A 30 -1.83 -19.01 11.64
CA PRO A 30 -2.01 -20.18 10.79
C PRO A 30 -1.04 -20.19 9.59
N ILE A 31 -0.62 -21.38 9.16
CA ILE A 31 0.50 -21.54 8.22
C ILE A 31 0.29 -20.85 6.87
N LEU A 32 -0.93 -20.86 6.33
CA LEU A 32 -1.21 -20.17 5.06
C LEU A 32 -1.12 -18.65 5.23
N GLU A 33 -1.48 -18.14 6.40
CA GLU A 33 -1.38 -16.72 6.71
C GLU A 33 0.08 -16.31 6.92
N ARG A 34 0.93 -17.17 7.52
CA ARG A 34 2.38 -16.97 7.58
C ARG A 34 2.99 -16.87 6.17
N ILE A 35 2.57 -17.76 5.25
CA ILE A 35 3.01 -17.73 3.84
C ILE A 35 2.54 -16.43 3.15
N LYS A 36 1.31 -15.98 3.41
CA LYS A 36 0.84 -14.67 2.92
C LYS A 36 1.64 -13.50 3.50
N PHE A 37 2.07 -13.55 4.76
CA PHE A 37 2.95 -12.52 5.31
C PHE A 37 4.34 -12.50 4.65
N LEU A 38 4.92 -13.66 4.32
CA LEU A 38 6.14 -13.74 3.49
C LEU A 38 5.90 -13.09 2.11
N SER A 39 4.74 -13.34 1.52
CA SER A 39 4.33 -12.72 0.26
C SER A 39 4.23 -11.19 0.36
N ILE A 40 3.59 -10.68 1.41
CA ILE A 40 3.43 -9.23 1.66
C ILE A 40 4.80 -8.60 1.89
N TYR A 41 5.66 -9.23 2.70
CA TYR A 41 7.04 -8.78 2.93
C TYR A 41 7.81 -8.62 1.61
N SER A 42 7.76 -9.65 0.74
CA SER A 42 8.44 -9.62 -0.56
C SER A 42 7.87 -8.53 -1.48
N SER A 43 6.55 -8.36 -1.51
CA SER A 43 5.90 -7.31 -2.32
C SER A 43 6.31 -5.91 -1.86
N ASN A 44 6.32 -5.68 -0.55
CA ASN A 44 6.74 -4.40 0.03
C ASN A 44 8.21 -4.11 -0.29
N LEU A 45 9.10 -5.09 -0.13
CA LEU A 45 10.52 -4.93 -0.39
C LEU A 45 10.81 -4.64 -1.87
N ASP A 46 10.08 -5.27 -2.80
CA ASP A 46 10.17 -4.95 -4.22
C ASP A 46 9.77 -3.50 -4.52
N GLU A 47 8.72 -2.97 -3.85
CA GLU A 47 8.37 -1.55 -3.97
C GLU A 47 9.47 -0.64 -3.41
N PHE A 48 10.08 -1.00 -2.28
CA PHE A 48 11.17 -0.24 -1.68
C PHE A 48 12.40 -0.19 -2.59
N TYR A 49 12.79 -1.31 -3.20
CA TYR A 49 13.88 -1.35 -4.19
C TYR A 49 13.59 -0.52 -5.43
N ARG A 50 12.34 -0.49 -5.88
CA ARG A 50 11.98 0.29 -7.07
C ARG A 50 11.96 1.80 -6.81
N VAL A 51 11.53 2.23 -5.61
CA VAL A 51 11.23 3.65 -5.33
C VAL A 51 12.27 4.30 -4.43
N ARG A 52 12.80 3.60 -3.42
CA ARG A 52 13.63 4.21 -2.36
C ARG A 52 15.11 3.95 -2.54
N MET A 53 15.51 2.75 -2.94
CA MET A 53 16.92 2.44 -3.15
C MET A 53 17.61 3.35 -4.18
N PRO A 54 17.01 3.70 -5.34
CA PRO A 54 17.62 4.65 -6.28
C PRO A 54 17.80 6.04 -5.68
N VAL A 55 16.84 6.49 -4.85
CA VAL A 55 16.91 7.79 -4.17
C VAL A 55 18.03 7.80 -3.13
N LEU A 56 18.17 6.72 -2.35
CA LEU A 56 19.24 6.59 -1.36
C LEU A 56 20.62 6.58 -2.01
N MET A 57 20.78 5.82 -3.09
CA MET A 57 22.02 5.74 -3.87
C MET A 57 22.43 7.12 -4.41
N ALA A 58 21.50 7.84 -5.07
CA ALA A 58 21.78 9.16 -5.63
C ALA A 58 22.12 10.21 -4.55
N VAL A 59 21.46 10.15 -3.38
CA VAL A 59 21.74 11.06 -2.26
C VAL A 59 23.12 10.78 -1.66
N ASP A 60 23.50 9.52 -1.51
CA ASP A 60 24.80 9.15 -0.97
C ASP A 60 25.94 9.48 -1.95
N GLU A 61 25.76 9.27 -3.26
CA GLU A 61 26.69 9.72 -4.31
C GLU A 61 26.94 11.24 -4.24
N TYR A 62 25.88 12.03 -4.04
CA TYR A 62 26.00 13.49 -3.87
C TYR A 62 26.71 13.87 -2.57
N ARG A 63 26.62 13.03 -1.53
CA ARG A 63 27.17 13.27 -0.18
C ARG A 63 28.59 12.75 0.05
N GLN A 64 29.27 12.19 -0.95
CA GLN A 64 30.63 11.63 -0.84
C GLN A 64 31.74 12.59 -0.34
N ASN A 65 31.39 13.80 0.14
CA ASN A 65 32.27 14.76 0.81
C ASN A 65 32.06 14.86 2.35
N ILE A 66 31.32 13.95 2.99
CA ILE A 66 31.10 13.97 4.46
C ILE A 66 31.37 12.57 5.03
N ASP A 67 32.33 12.46 5.95
CA ASP A 67 32.69 11.21 6.64
C ASP A 67 31.47 10.56 7.32
N GLY A 68 31.19 9.30 7.00
CA GLY A 68 30.13 8.48 7.60
C GLY A 68 29.62 7.34 6.70
N GLN A 69 29.00 6.31 7.27
CA GLN A 69 28.32 5.27 6.50
C GLN A 69 27.03 5.84 5.89
N GLY A 70 26.92 5.82 4.56
CA GLY A 70 25.74 6.30 3.84
C GLY A 70 24.46 5.53 4.16
N ASN A 71 23.30 6.18 4.00
CA ASN A 71 22.01 5.58 4.29
C ASN A 71 21.69 4.37 3.38
N TYR A 72 22.25 4.34 2.17
CA TYR A 72 22.14 3.24 1.23
C TYR A 72 22.77 1.95 1.78
N GLU A 73 23.99 2.04 2.33
CA GLU A 73 24.69 0.88 2.89
C GLU A 73 24.03 0.37 4.19
N LEU A 74 23.52 1.29 5.02
CA LEU A 74 22.70 0.92 6.19
C LEU A 74 21.43 0.17 5.76
N ALA A 75 20.70 0.70 4.77
CA ALA A 75 19.51 0.05 4.25
C ALA A 75 19.81 -1.33 3.65
N LYS A 76 20.89 -1.46 2.87
CA LYS A 76 21.33 -2.73 2.28
C LYS A 76 21.69 -3.77 3.35
N THR A 77 22.40 -3.35 4.38
CA THR A 77 22.78 -4.22 5.51
C THR A 77 21.53 -4.76 6.22
N GLU A 78 20.57 -3.87 6.49
CA GLU A 78 19.32 -4.22 7.15
C GLU A 78 18.45 -5.14 6.28
N ILE A 79 18.34 -4.87 4.97
CA ILE A 79 17.65 -5.75 4.02
C ILE A 79 18.27 -7.15 4.02
N ASN A 80 19.60 -7.26 3.96
CA ASN A 80 20.30 -8.54 3.96
C ASN A 80 20.08 -9.33 5.27
N ARG A 81 20.00 -8.64 6.41
CA ARG A 81 19.64 -9.26 7.69
C ARG A 81 18.22 -9.83 7.66
N GLN A 82 17.25 -9.05 7.18
CA GLN A 82 15.86 -9.49 7.08
C GLN A 82 15.68 -10.63 6.07
N GLN A 83 16.40 -10.62 4.93
CA GLN A 83 16.33 -11.69 3.93
C GLN A 83 16.91 -13.01 4.45
N ARG A 84 17.96 -12.98 5.28
CA ARG A 84 18.45 -14.18 5.99
C ARG A 84 17.38 -14.74 6.93
N LYS A 85 16.68 -13.86 7.66
CA LYS A 85 15.56 -14.24 8.54
C LYS A 85 14.38 -14.80 7.77
N PHE A 86 14.05 -14.24 6.60
CA PHE A 86 13.05 -14.80 5.69
C PHE A 86 13.40 -16.24 5.31
N GLY A 87 14.65 -16.49 4.90
CA GLY A 87 15.13 -17.83 4.56
C GLY A 87 15.02 -18.80 5.73
N ALA A 88 15.41 -18.38 6.94
CA ALA A 88 15.29 -19.18 8.16
C ALA A 88 13.83 -19.52 8.50
N ILE A 89 12.89 -18.56 8.39
CA ILE A 89 11.46 -18.83 8.61
C ILE A 89 10.96 -19.90 7.64
N VAL A 90 11.30 -19.80 6.36
CA VAL A 90 10.91 -20.81 5.37
C VAL A 90 11.50 -22.17 5.70
N ALA A 91 12.82 -22.24 5.92
CA ALA A 91 13.56 -23.49 6.11
C ALA A 91 13.25 -24.19 7.43
N ASP A 92 13.21 -23.45 8.53
CA ASP A 92 13.19 -24.00 9.88
C ASP A 92 11.77 -24.08 10.47
N GLN A 93 10.80 -23.37 9.88
CA GLN A 93 9.42 -23.32 10.40
C GLN A 93 8.38 -23.76 9.37
N ILE A 94 8.30 -23.08 8.23
CA ILE A 94 7.22 -23.32 7.24
C ILE A 94 7.34 -24.69 6.59
N LEU A 95 8.53 -25.06 6.09
CA LEU A 95 8.72 -26.36 5.43
C LEU A 95 8.43 -27.54 6.39
N PRO A 96 8.99 -27.60 7.62
CA PRO A 96 8.65 -28.66 8.56
C PRO A 96 7.18 -28.73 8.93
N GLN A 97 6.52 -27.58 9.13
CA GLN A 97 5.10 -27.54 9.48
C GLN A 97 4.18 -27.98 8.32
N LEU A 98 4.55 -27.70 7.06
CA LEU A 98 3.83 -28.26 5.91
C LEU A 98 4.02 -29.79 5.84
N THR A 99 5.25 -30.27 6.04
CA THR A 99 5.56 -31.70 6.01
C THR A 99 4.80 -32.49 7.08
N SER A 100 4.56 -31.90 8.27
CA SER A 100 3.74 -32.56 9.31
C SER A 100 2.26 -32.73 8.94
N HIS A 101 1.80 -32.08 7.87
CA HIS A 101 0.45 -32.20 7.31
C HIS A 101 0.46 -32.90 5.94
N ASP A 102 1.50 -33.69 5.64
CA ASP A 102 1.68 -34.40 4.36
C ASP A 102 1.72 -33.49 3.12
N ILE A 103 2.10 -32.22 3.33
CA ILE A 103 2.29 -31.23 2.27
C ILE A 103 3.80 -30.97 2.09
N HIS A 104 4.31 -31.29 0.91
CA HIS A 104 5.72 -31.20 0.55
C HIS A 104 5.92 -30.06 -0.43
N TRP A 105 6.27 -28.88 0.08
CA TRP A 105 6.73 -27.80 -0.78
C TRP A 105 8.18 -28.06 -1.20
N ILE A 106 8.38 -28.35 -2.47
CA ILE A 106 9.71 -28.58 -3.06
C ILE A 106 10.39 -27.22 -3.21
N TYR A 107 11.26 -26.90 -2.26
CA TYR A 107 11.95 -25.61 -2.16
C TYR A 107 13.47 -25.83 -2.12
N ASN A 108 14.18 -25.33 -3.13
CA ASN A 108 15.63 -25.53 -3.33
C ASN A 108 16.05 -27.00 -3.26
N LYS A 109 15.19 -27.91 -3.73
CA LYS A 109 15.41 -29.35 -3.77
C LYS A 109 15.07 -29.88 -5.17
N PRO A 110 15.70 -30.98 -5.62
CA PRO A 110 15.33 -31.61 -6.88
C PRO A 110 13.90 -32.13 -6.81
N ILE A 111 13.24 -32.19 -7.98
CA ILE A 111 11.93 -32.82 -8.14
C ILE A 111 12.03 -34.29 -7.69
N PRO A 112 11.19 -34.75 -6.74
CA PRO A 112 11.16 -36.15 -6.33
C PRO A 112 10.73 -37.07 -7.47
N SER A 113 11.28 -38.28 -7.52
CA SER A 113 10.96 -39.27 -8.56
C SER A 113 9.47 -39.66 -8.58
N GLN A 114 8.80 -39.57 -7.43
CA GLN A 114 7.38 -39.88 -7.26
C GLN A 114 6.46 -38.99 -8.12
N ILE A 115 6.88 -37.75 -8.41
CA ILE A 115 6.09 -36.80 -9.20
C ILE A 115 6.74 -36.44 -10.53
N ALA A 116 7.89 -37.05 -10.87
CA ALA A 116 8.66 -36.70 -12.06
C ALA A 116 7.82 -36.83 -13.35
N ASP A 117 7.11 -37.95 -13.52
CA ASP A 117 6.25 -38.18 -14.69
C ASP A 117 5.10 -37.15 -14.77
N GLN A 118 4.52 -36.77 -13.62
CA GLN A 118 3.48 -35.73 -13.56
C GLN A 118 4.05 -34.37 -13.98
N ILE A 119 5.26 -34.04 -13.55
CA ILE A 119 5.96 -32.79 -13.88
C ILE A 119 6.31 -32.74 -15.37
N VAL A 120 6.75 -33.86 -15.96
CA VAL A 120 7.02 -33.96 -17.41
C VAL A 120 5.72 -33.75 -18.21
N ASN A 121 4.63 -34.42 -17.82
CA ASN A 121 3.33 -34.25 -18.49
C ASN A 121 2.81 -32.81 -18.38
N LEU A 122 2.91 -32.21 -17.19
CA LEU A 122 2.53 -30.82 -16.97
C LEU A 122 3.35 -29.87 -17.86
N PHE A 123 4.65 -30.11 -17.97
CA PHE A 123 5.52 -29.34 -18.85
C PHE A 123 5.07 -29.41 -20.31
N PHE A 124 4.86 -30.60 -20.87
CA PHE A 124 4.46 -30.75 -22.29
C PHE A 124 3.03 -30.28 -22.58
N ASN A 125 2.09 -30.51 -21.66
CA ASN A 125 0.67 -30.23 -21.89
C ASN A 125 0.30 -28.77 -21.63
N GLU A 126 0.93 -28.12 -20.66
CA GLU A 126 0.51 -26.79 -20.19
C GLU A 126 1.61 -25.73 -20.34
N VAL A 127 2.89 -26.08 -20.11
CA VAL A 127 3.95 -25.07 -19.98
C VAL A 127 4.68 -24.79 -21.30
N LEU A 128 5.04 -25.83 -22.06
CA LEU A 128 5.99 -25.76 -23.17
C LEU A 128 5.60 -24.73 -24.23
N ALA A 129 4.31 -24.59 -24.52
CA ALA A 129 3.79 -23.63 -25.51
C ALA A 129 4.02 -22.14 -25.15
N TYR A 130 4.30 -21.85 -23.87
CA TYR A 130 4.51 -20.49 -23.36
C TYR A 130 5.99 -20.14 -23.17
N ILE A 131 6.89 -21.07 -23.44
CA ILE A 131 8.33 -20.89 -23.27
C ILE A 131 8.96 -20.48 -24.61
N TYR A 132 9.89 -19.51 -24.54
CA TYR A 132 10.83 -19.18 -25.60
C TYR A 132 12.26 -19.09 -25.03
N THR A 133 13.24 -19.36 -25.89
CA THR A 133 14.67 -19.32 -25.56
C THR A 133 15.37 -18.20 -26.32
N ILE A 134 16.29 -17.51 -25.66
CA ILE A 134 17.08 -16.43 -26.25
C ILE A 134 18.57 -16.72 -26.05
N CYS A 135 19.27 -16.87 -27.17
CA CYS A 135 20.71 -17.06 -27.15
C CYS A 135 21.40 -15.72 -26.89
N ILE A 136 21.98 -15.57 -25.70
CA ILE A 136 22.63 -14.32 -25.25
C ILE A 136 23.86 -13.96 -26.10
N ASP A 137 24.39 -14.94 -26.82
CA ASP A 137 25.60 -14.81 -27.65
C ASP A 137 25.32 -14.37 -29.08
N ARG A 138 24.05 -14.13 -29.41
CA ARG A 138 23.60 -13.62 -30.71
C ARG A 138 23.21 -12.14 -30.60
N ASP A 139 22.91 -11.54 -31.75
CA ASP A 139 22.33 -10.20 -31.80
C ASP A 139 20.98 -10.19 -31.08
N LEU A 140 20.88 -9.39 -30.02
CA LEU A 140 19.68 -9.21 -29.20
C LEU A 140 18.90 -7.94 -29.57
N THR A 141 19.12 -7.36 -30.76
CA THR A 141 18.46 -6.12 -31.17
C THR A 141 16.93 -6.18 -31.04
N ASP A 142 16.32 -7.34 -31.31
CA ASP A 142 14.86 -7.55 -31.22
C ASP A 142 14.38 -8.05 -29.85
N PHE A 143 15.30 -8.29 -28.89
CA PHE A 143 14.93 -8.76 -27.55
C PHE A 143 15.05 -7.65 -26.51
N PHE A 144 13.97 -7.50 -25.73
CA PHE A 144 13.95 -6.62 -24.56
C PHE A 144 13.55 -7.41 -23.32
N ALA A 145 14.42 -7.39 -22.31
CA ALA A 145 14.11 -8.00 -21.02
C ALA A 145 13.12 -7.12 -20.24
N GLU A 146 11.89 -7.63 -20.15
CA GLU A 146 10.72 -6.95 -19.60
C GLU A 146 10.86 -6.63 -18.11
N ASN A 147 10.20 -5.56 -17.68
CA ASN A 147 10.18 -5.14 -16.29
C ASN A 147 9.44 -6.15 -15.41
N ASN A 148 10.02 -6.48 -14.26
CA ASN A 148 9.42 -7.30 -13.20
C ASN A 148 9.08 -8.74 -13.62
N LYS A 149 9.58 -9.20 -14.77
CA LYS A 149 9.47 -10.60 -15.23
C LYS A 149 10.59 -11.45 -14.66
N LEU A 150 10.29 -12.75 -14.59
CA LEU A 150 11.21 -13.79 -14.19
C LEU A 150 11.82 -14.45 -15.43
N TYR A 151 13.12 -14.72 -15.34
CA TYR A 151 13.86 -15.44 -16.37
C TYR A 151 14.76 -16.50 -15.72
N GLN A 152 15.20 -17.48 -16.50
CA GLN A 152 16.24 -18.43 -16.13
C GLN A 152 17.43 -18.31 -17.08
N LEU A 153 18.62 -18.08 -16.53
CA LEU A 153 19.87 -18.23 -17.26
C LEU A 153 20.28 -19.70 -17.24
N ILE A 154 20.44 -20.26 -18.43
CA ILE A 154 20.96 -21.61 -18.64
C ILE A 154 22.39 -21.49 -19.19
N VAL A 155 23.34 -22.07 -18.46
CA VAL A 155 24.73 -22.20 -18.92
C VAL A 155 24.85 -23.57 -19.57
N LEU A 156 24.98 -23.60 -20.90
CA LEU A 156 25.10 -24.81 -21.69
C LEU A 156 26.55 -25.04 -22.09
N LYS A 157 26.94 -26.30 -22.24
CA LYS A 157 28.19 -26.71 -22.88
C LYS A 157 27.88 -27.68 -24.01
N ASP A 158 28.40 -27.37 -25.19
CA ASP A 158 28.31 -28.30 -26.32
C ASP A 158 29.23 -29.52 -26.13
N ALA A 159 29.22 -30.44 -27.09
CA ALA A 159 30.06 -31.65 -27.06
C ALA A 159 31.57 -31.37 -27.06
N LEU A 160 32.00 -30.17 -27.51
CA LEU A 160 33.40 -29.72 -27.50
C LEU A 160 33.76 -28.97 -26.20
N GLY A 161 32.77 -28.76 -25.32
CA GLY A 161 32.92 -28.03 -24.06
C GLY A 161 32.81 -26.52 -24.19
N ALA A 162 32.43 -25.99 -25.35
CA ALA A 162 32.23 -24.55 -25.55
C ALA A 162 30.97 -24.07 -24.82
N GLU A 163 31.12 -22.99 -24.04
CA GLU A 163 30.02 -22.44 -23.23
C GLU A 163 29.12 -21.52 -24.05
N ARG A 164 27.82 -21.83 -24.07
CA ARG A 164 26.75 -20.99 -24.63
C ARG A 164 25.78 -20.59 -23.54
N LEU A 165 25.30 -19.35 -23.59
CA LEU A 165 24.31 -18.84 -22.64
C LEU A 165 22.93 -18.73 -23.31
N GLU A 166 21.93 -19.33 -22.69
CA GLU A 166 20.53 -19.23 -23.10
C GLU A 166 19.71 -18.59 -21.97
N LEU A 167 18.78 -17.71 -22.32
CA LEU A 167 17.81 -17.13 -21.41
C LEU A 167 16.42 -17.67 -21.72
N ILE A 168 15.73 -18.13 -20.69
CA ILE A 168 14.37 -18.67 -20.80
C ILE A 168 13.41 -17.78 -20.02
N ASN A 169 12.26 -17.44 -20.60
CA ASN A 169 11.21 -16.74 -19.87
C ASN A 169 10.47 -17.67 -18.89
N VAL A 170 10.06 -17.15 -17.74
CA VAL A 170 9.17 -17.86 -16.82
C VAL A 170 7.78 -17.21 -16.90
N PRO A 171 6.80 -17.85 -17.57
CA PRO A 171 5.53 -17.22 -17.95
C PRO A 171 4.47 -17.17 -16.82
N SER A 172 4.85 -16.67 -15.64
CA SER A 172 4.00 -16.65 -14.44
C SER A 172 2.80 -15.68 -14.50
N GLU A 173 2.64 -14.91 -15.57
CA GLU A 173 1.46 -14.07 -15.81
C GLU A 173 0.37 -14.78 -16.62
N SER A 174 0.78 -15.74 -17.45
CA SER A 174 -0.14 -16.55 -18.25
C SER A 174 -0.45 -17.89 -17.59
N LEU A 175 0.48 -18.39 -16.77
CA LEU A 175 0.38 -19.66 -16.06
C LEU A 175 0.39 -19.48 -14.55
N GLN A 176 -0.13 -20.48 -13.84
CA GLN A 176 0.06 -20.54 -12.40
C GLN A 176 1.55 -20.66 -12.08
N ARG A 177 2.01 -19.96 -11.05
CA ARG A 177 3.42 -20.04 -10.65
C ARG A 177 3.71 -21.18 -9.68
N LEU A 178 2.72 -21.56 -8.87
CA LEU A 178 2.83 -22.64 -7.89
C LEU A 178 1.80 -23.70 -8.26
N TYR A 179 2.26 -24.90 -8.60
CA TYR A 179 1.41 -26.04 -8.91
C TYR A 179 1.28 -26.93 -7.69
N ALA A 180 0.08 -27.46 -7.49
CA ALA A 180 -0.17 -28.52 -6.52
C ALA A 180 -0.41 -29.84 -7.27
N LEU A 181 0.34 -30.86 -6.91
CA LEU A 181 0.23 -32.22 -7.41
C LEU A 181 -0.08 -33.16 -6.25
N GLU A 182 -0.84 -34.22 -6.51
CA GLU A 182 -1.15 -35.24 -5.51
C GLU A 182 -0.57 -36.57 -5.97
N ASN A 183 0.12 -37.27 -5.06
CA ASN A 183 0.64 -38.61 -5.30
C ASN A 183 0.66 -39.40 -3.98
N ASP A 184 0.09 -40.60 -3.99
CA ASP A 184 0.04 -41.52 -2.83
C ASP A 184 -0.46 -40.87 -1.52
N GLY A 185 -1.46 -39.99 -1.62
CA GLY A 185 -2.02 -39.28 -0.46
C GLY A 185 -1.17 -38.12 0.06
N HIS A 186 -0.02 -37.84 -0.56
CA HIS A 186 0.80 -36.67 -0.28
C HIS A 186 0.55 -35.56 -1.30
N LYS A 187 0.60 -34.32 -0.83
CA LYS A 187 0.49 -33.13 -1.68
C LYS A 187 1.87 -32.55 -1.93
N TYR A 188 2.25 -32.32 -3.18
CA TYR A 188 3.49 -31.68 -3.57
C TYR A 188 3.21 -30.30 -4.14
N VAL A 189 3.94 -29.29 -3.67
CA VAL A 189 3.87 -27.93 -4.22
C VAL A 189 5.19 -27.61 -4.91
N VAL A 190 5.13 -27.21 -6.17
CA VAL A 190 6.31 -26.99 -7.02
C VAL A 190 6.20 -25.65 -7.75
N PHE A 191 7.33 -24.95 -7.87
CA PHE A 191 7.40 -23.73 -8.65
C PHE A 191 7.47 -24.00 -10.16
N LEU A 192 6.91 -23.08 -10.95
CA LEU A 192 6.98 -23.09 -12.41
C LEU A 192 8.43 -23.12 -12.91
N GLU A 193 9.32 -22.33 -12.31
CA GLU A 193 10.76 -22.34 -12.61
C GLU A 193 11.42 -23.71 -12.39
N ASP A 194 10.95 -24.52 -11.43
CA ASP A 194 11.48 -25.86 -11.17
C ASP A 194 10.93 -26.90 -12.16
N ILE A 195 9.68 -26.74 -12.60
CA ILE A 195 9.10 -27.52 -13.70
C ILE A 195 9.91 -27.30 -14.97
N ILE A 196 10.23 -26.05 -15.31
CA ILE A 196 11.07 -25.71 -16.46
C ILE A 196 12.46 -26.31 -16.29
N LYS A 197 13.10 -26.08 -15.14
CA LYS A 197 14.45 -26.58 -14.81
C LYS A 197 14.57 -28.10 -14.93
N HIS A 198 13.57 -28.85 -14.48
CA HIS A 198 13.56 -30.32 -14.56
C HIS A 198 13.51 -30.84 -16.01
N ASN A 199 12.91 -30.08 -16.93
CA ASN A 199 12.64 -30.50 -18.30
C ASN A 199 13.58 -29.88 -19.34
N LEU A 200 14.65 -29.19 -18.92
CA LEU A 200 15.58 -28.50 -19.83
C LEU A 200 16.27 -29.42 -20.83
N SER A 201 16.45 -30.70 -20.52
CA SER A 201 17.04 -31.68 -21.45
C SER A 201 16.22 -31.86 -22.73
N TYR A 202 14.91 -31.62 -22.69
CA TYR A 202 14.05 -31.66 -23.88
C TYR A 202 14.23 -30.42 -24.76
N LEU A 203 14.60 -29.28 -24.17
CA LEU A 203 14.87 -28.04 -24.89
C LEU A 203 16.29 -28.04 -25.49
N PHE A 204 17.25 -28.65 -24.81
CA PHE A 204 18.66 -28.68 -25.21
C PHE A 204 19.22 -30.12 -25.22
N PRO A 205 18.74 -31.01 -26.11
CA PRO A 205 19.09 -32.44 -26.07
C PRO A 205 20.56 -32.74 -26.40
N ASN A 206 21.27 -31.82 -27.05
CA ASN A 206 22.66 -32.00 -27.49
C ASN A 206 23.69 -31.31 -26.56
N ASP A 207 23.22 -30.58 -25.55
CA ASP A 207 24.08 -29.79 -24.68
C ASP A 207 24.08 -30.36 -23.25
N THR A 208 25.18 -30.20 -22.54
CA THR A 208 25.25 -30.45 -21.09
C THR A 208 24.86 -29.17 -20.35
N ILE A 209 23.90 -29.28 -19.43
CA ILE A 209 23.50 -28.16 -18.57
C ILE A 209 24.52 -27.99 -17.44
N ALA A 210 25.33 -26.94 -17.52
CA ALA A 210 26.37 -26.62 -16.54
C ALA A 210 25.86 -25.73 -15.38
N GLY A 211 24.72 -25.06 -15.55
CA GLY A 211 24.12 -24.25 -14.50
C GLY A 211 22.77 -23.67 -14.91
N VAL A 212 21.90 -23.45 -13.92
CA VAL A 212 20.57 -22.86 -14.11
C VAL A 212 20.35 -21.88 -12.97
N TYR A 213 20.07 -20.62 -13.30
CA TYR A 213 19.99 -19.54 -12.31
C TYR A 213 18.76 -18.68 -12.56
N ASN A 214 17.95 -18.45 -11.53
CA ASN A 214 16.78 -17.59 -11.60
C ASN A 214 17.19 -16.11 -11.58
N LEU A 215 16.54 -15.31 -12.42
CA LEU A 215 16.84 -13.90 -12.63
C LEU A 215 15.55 -13.06 -12.60
N LYS A 216 15.69 -11.80 -12.17
CA LYS A 216 14.63 -10.81 -12.25
C LYS A 216 15.22 -9.42 -12.53
N ILE A 217 14.61 -8.70 -13.46
CA ILE A 217 15.00 -7.32 -13.77
C ILE A 217 13.89 -6.39 -13.29
N THR A 218 14.26 -5.37 -12.53
CA THR A 218 13.35 -4.30 -12.11
C THR A 218 13.80 -2.99 -12.74
N ARG A 219 12.82 -2.29 -13.32
CA ARG A 219 13.00 -0.99 -13.98
C ARG A 219 12.20 0.08 -13.24
N ASP A 220 12.66 1.32 -13.38
CA ASP A 220 11.92 2.48 -12.87
C ASP A 220 10.52 2.55 -13.50
N ALA A 221 9.55 3.00 -12.72
CA ALA A 221 8.14 3.10 -13.09
C ALA A 221 7.66 4.56 -13.17
N GLU A 222 8.55 5.55 -13.14
CA GLU A 222 8.17 6.95 -13.17
C GLU A 222 7.64 7.39 -14.56
N LEU A 223 6.33 7.67 -14.62
CA LEU A 223 5.68 8.29 -15.77
C LEU A 223 6.08 9.78 -15.85
N LYS A 224 7.04 10.11 -16.71
CA LYS A 224 7.46 11.49 -16.97
C LYS A 224 6.48 12.18 -17.90
N ILE A 225 5.39 12.74 -17.36
CA ILE A 225 4.47 13.59 -18.14
C ILE A 225 5.13 14.95 -18.35
N GLY A 226 5.42 15.30 -19.61
CA GLY A 226 5.79 16.67 -19.98
C GLY A 226 4.58 17.60 -19.81
N ASN A 227 4.83 18.88 -19.52
CA ASN A 227 3.77 19.89 -19.44
C ASN A 227 3.24 20.22 -20.85
N THR A 228 2.38 19.37 -21.42
CA THR A 228 1.66 19.66 -22.66
C THR A 228 0.25 20.13 -22.33
N THR A 229 -0.07 21.37 -22.73
CA THR A 229 -1.33 22.06 -22.42
C THR A 229 -2.47 21.80 -23.41
N GLU A 230 -2.25 21.02 -24.47
CA GLU A 230 -3.22 20.86 -25.58
C GLU A 230 -3.74 19.43 -25.81
N GLU A 231 -3.12 18.38 -25.25
CA GLU A 231 -3.61 16.99 -25.37
C GLU A 231 -4.45 16.55 -24.16
N ASP A 232 -5.48 15.72 -24.37
CA ASP A 232 -6.24 15.07 -23.28
C ASP A 232 -5.28 14.21 -22.44
N ILE A 233 -5.20 14.51 -21.14
CA ILE A 233 -4.32 13.85 -20.16
C ILE A 233 -4.50 12.32 -20.20
N THR A 234 -5.71 11.84 -20.48
CA THR A 234 -5.98 10.39 -20.58
C THR A 234 -5.22 9.75 -21.74
N THR A 235 -5.20 10.39 -22.90
CA THR A 235 -4.47 9.92 -24.10
C THR A 235 -2.95 9.95 -23.88
N VAL A 236 -2.44 10.99 -23.21
CA VAL A 236 -1.00 11.09 -22.87
C VAL A 236 -0.60 9.95 -21.92
N LEU A 237 -1.42 9.69 -20.90
CA LEU A 237 -1.17 8.61 -19.94
C LEU A 237 -1.21 7.22 -20.58
N GLU A 238 -2.13 6.96 -21.51
CA GLU A 238 -2.21 5.68 -22.24
C GLU A 238 -0.91 5.39 -23.01
N ARG A 239 -0.42 6.36 -23.80
CA ARG A 239 0.86 6.23 -24.52
C ARG A 239 2.05 6.02 -23.58
N GLN A 240 2.02 6.65 -22.40
CA GLN A 240 3.10 6.47 -21.42
C GLN A 240 3.02 5.15 -20.66
N LEU A 241 1.81 4.59 -20.47
CA LEU A 241 1.65 3.26 -19.89
C LEU A 241 2.28 2.19 -20.79
N GLU A 242 2.14 2.32 -22.11
CA GLU A 242 2.78 1.44 -23.09
C GLU A 242 4.33 1.54 -23.07
N THR A 243 4.88 2.73 -22.80
CA THR A 243 6.34 2.93 -22.74
C THR A 243 6.94 2.65 -21.36
N ARG A 244 6.11 2.42 -20.32
CA ARG A 244 6.55 2.23 -18.92
C ARG A 244 7.45 1.02 -18.74
N ASP A 245 7.23 -0.04 -19.51
CA ASP A 245 8.02 -1.28 -19.39
C ASP A 245 9.45 -1.10 -19.93
N PHE A 246 9.73 -0.01 -20.67
CA PHE A 246 11.02 0.31 -21.26
C PHE A 246 11.89 1.25 -20.41
N GLY A 247 11.55 1.48 -19.13
CA GLY A 247 12.31 2.31 -18.21
C GLY A 247 13.76 1.83 -17.97
N PHE A 248 14.58 2.69 -17.37
CA PHE A 248 15.95 2.32 -16.97
C PHE A 248 15.92 1.18 -15.94
N ALA A 249 16.78 0.18 -16.12
CA ALA A 249 16.93 -0.89 -15.15
C ALA A 249 17.58 -0.34 -13.87
N THR A 250 16.90 -0.50 -12.75
CA THR A 250 17.37 -0.04 -11.44
C THR A 250 17.96 -1.19 -10.62
N ARG A 251 17.44 -2.41 -10.80
CA ARG A 251 17.91 -3.60 -10.10
C ARG A 251 17.98 -4.79 -11.03
N PHE A 252 19.10 -5.50 -10.98
CA PHE A 252 19.25 -6.82 -11.57
C PHE A 252 19.43 -7.85 -10.45
N LEU A 253 18.36 -8.57 -10.15
CA LEU A 253 18.30 -9.54 -9.07
C LEU A 253 18.66 -10.92 -9.62
N ILE A 254 19.66 -11.55 -9.01
CA ILE A 254 20.22 -12.82 -9.49
C ILE A 254 20.24 -13.88 -8.39
N GLU A 255 20.08 -15.14 -8.77
CA GLU A 255 20.41 -16.26 -7.91
C GLU A 255 21.94 -16.32 -7.70
N PRO A 256 22.44 -16.62 -6.48
CA PRO A 256 23.87 -16.74 -6.22
C PRO A 256 24.52 -17.85 -7.02
N GLY A 257 25.84 -17.72 -7.28
CA GLY A 257 26.64 -18.77 -7.90
C GLY A 257 26.81 -18.66 -9.42
N ILE A 258 26.23 -17.65 -10.07
CA ILE A 258 26.49 -17.37 -11.49
C ILE A 258 27.99 -17.08 -11.69
N PRO A 259 28.70 -17.80 -12.58
CA PRO A 259 30.09 -17.49 -12.88
C PRO A 259 30.24 -16.04 -13.38
N LEU A 260 31.22 -15.29 -12.83
CA LEU A 260 31.40 -13.87 -13.16
C LEU A 260 31.49 -13.61 -14.67
N ARG A 261 32.16 -14.49 -15.43
CA ARG A 261 32.24 -14.40 -16.90
C ARG A 261 30.86 -14.40 -17.56
N SER A 262 29.94 -15.25 -17.08
CA SER A 262 28.60 -15.39 -17.63
C SER A 262 27.72 -14.23 -17.19
N LEU A 263 27.91 -13.75 -15.95
CA LEU A 263 27.23 -12.55 -15.44
C LEU A 263 27.59 -11.29 -16.25
N TYR A 264 28.88 -11.04 -16.51
CA TYR A 264 29.30 -9.88 -17.31
C TYR A 264 28.79 -9.92 -18.74
N ARG A 265 28.79 -11.10 -19.38
CA ARG A 265 28.18 -11.31 -20.71
C ARG A 265 26.70 -10.93 -20.69
N LEU A 266 25.98 -11.40 -19.69
CA LEU A 266 24.55 -11.12 -19.54
C LEU A 266 24.26 -9.63 -19.28
N ILE A 267 25.04 -8.97 -18.42
CA ILE A 267 24.92 -7.53 -18.15
C ILE A 267 25.14 -6.72 -19.43
N TYR A 268 26.16 -7.08 -20.22
CA TYR A 268 26.46 -6.41 -21.48
C TYR A 268 25.34 -6.62 -22.50
N ALA A 269 24.96 -7.88 -22.74
CA ALA A 269 23.96 -8.26 -23.74
C ALA A 269 22.58 -7.65 -23.44
N LEU A 270 22.16 -7.62 -22.17
CA LEU A 270 20.88 -7.05 -21.75
C LEU A 270 20.93 -5.54 -21.46
N LYS A 271 22.07 -4.88 -21.69
CA LYS A 271 22.29 -3.44 -21.46
C LYS A 271 21.97 -3.01 -20.02
N LEU A 272 22.44 -3.79 -19.04
CA LEU A 272 22.16 -3.61 -17.60
C LEU A 272 23.30 -2.91 -16.84
N GLY A 273 24.24 -2.25 -17.53
CA GLY A 273 25.44 -1.67 -16.90
C GLY A 273 25.17 -0.64 -15.79
N ASN A 274 24.00 0.01 -15.79
CA ASN A 274 23.59 0.98 -14.78
C ASN A 274 22.70 0.39 -13.67
N ALA A 275 22.33 -0.90 -13.77
CA ALA A 275 21.48 -1.54 -12.78
C ALA A 275 22.31 -2.02 -11.58
N SER A 276 21.77 -1.86 -10.38
CA SER A 276 22.38 -2.45 -9.18
C SER A 276 22.22 -3.96 -9.22
N VAL A 277 23.33 -4.70 -9.29
CA VAL A 277 23.34 -6.16 -9.24
C VAL A 277 23.17 -6.59 -7.78
N VAL A 278 22.12 -7.37 -7.52
CA VAL A 278 21.77 -7.81 -6.17
C VAL A 278 21.65 -9.32 -6.16
N GLU A 279 22.42 -10.00 -5.33
CA GLU A 279 22.25 -11.42 -5.07
C GLU A 279 21.03 -11.66 -4.17
N GLY A 280 20.16 -12.58 -4.58
CA GLY A 280 18.95 -12.97 -3.87
C GLY A 280 18.98 -14.41 -3.37
N GLY A 281 17.80 -14.99 -3.13
CA GLY A 281 17.65 -16.42 -2.89
C GLY A 281 17.56 -17.21 -4.19
N GLY A 282 17.28 -18.52 -4.08
CA GLY A 282 17.00 -19.40 -5.21
C GLY A 282 15.75 -19.03 -5.99
N TYR A 283 14.79 -18.31 -5.37
CA TYR A 283 13.54 -17.90 -6.01
C TYR A 283 13.30 -16.40 -5.82
N HIS A 284 12.88 -15.73 -6.90
CA HIS A 284 12.60 -14.29 -6.90
C HIS A 284 11.09 -14.00 -6.96
N ASN A 285 10.67 -12.74 -6.88
CA ASN A 285 9.24 -12.36 -7.01
C ASN A 285 8.31 -13.13 -6.04
N LEU A 286 8.74 -13.39 -4.80
CA LEU A 286 7.99 -14.22 -3.84
C LEU A 286 6.66 -13.59 -3.36
N LYS A 287 6.28 -12.43 -3.90
CA LYS A 287 4.90 -11.89 -3.82
C LYS A 287 3.85 -12.85 -4.41
N ASP A 288 4.26 -13.83 -5.21
CA ASP A 288 3.35 -14.83 -5.79
C ASP A 288 3.02 -15.95 -4.79
N LEU A 289 3.66 -15.99 -3.61
CA LEU A 289 3.26 -16.86 -2.49
C LEU A 289 1.83 -16.55 -2.01
N ASN A 290 1.26 -15.39 -2.34
CA ASN A 290 -0.15 -15.09 -2.04
C ASN A 290 -1.13 -16.07 -2.71
N SER A 291 -0.75 -16.69 -3.83
CA SER A 291 -1.52 -17.73 -4.50
C SER A 291 -1.04 -19.15 -4.16
N PHE A 292 -0.37 -19.34 -3.01
CA PHE A 292 0.08 -20.67 -2.59
C PHE A 292 -1.12 -21.64 -2.54
N PRO A 293 -1.04 -22.80 -3.22
CA PRO A 293 -2.20 -23.66 -3.48
C PRO A 293 -2.53 -24.55 -2.27
N LEU A 294 -2.85 -23.93 -1.13
CA LEU A 294 -3.26 -24.59 0.10
C LEU A 294 -4.69 -24.18 0.45
N ASN A 295 -5.53 -25.17 0.73
CA ASN A 295 -6.94 -25.00 1.08
C ASN A 295 -7.21 -25.77 2.37
N GLY A 296 -8.06 -25.22 3.24
CA GLY A 296 -8.39 -25.82 4.53
C GLY A 296 -8.68 -24.72 5.57
N ALA A 297 -9.66 -24.93 6.44
CA ALA A 297 -9.99 -23.97 7.48
C ALA A 297 -8.90 -23.93 8.57
N GLU A 298 -8.22 -25.05 8.77
CA GLU A 298 -7.10 -25.27 9.69
C GLU A 298 -5.84 -24.48 9.33
N PHE A 299 -5.65 -24.15 8.04
CA PHE A 299 -4.46 -23.44 7.58
C PHE A 299 -4.62 -21.92 7.56
N SER A 300 -5.85 -21.43 7.74
CA SER A 300 -6.21 -20.01 7.63
C SER A 300 -6.83 -19.46 8.90
N TYR A 301 -6.88 -18.12 9.02
CA TYR A 301 -7.63 -17.50 10.11
C TYR A 301 -9.11 -17.91 10.08
N PRO A 302 -9.76 -18.09 11.24
CA PRO A 302 -11.21 -18.18 11.32
C PRO A 302 -11.87 -17.01 10.59
N LYS A 303 -12.91 -17.29 9.82
CA LYS A 303 -13.64 -16.23 9.09
C LYS A 303 -14.34 -15.33 10.11
N TRP A 304 -14.09 -14.02 10.02
CA TRP A 304 -14.81 -13.00 10.75
C TRP A 304 -15.73 -12.26 9.79
N PRO A 305 -17.01 -12.69 9.66
CA PRO A 305 -17.96 -11.98 8.81
C PRO A 305 -18.22 -10.60 9.38
N SER A 306 -18.30 -9.61 8.50
CA SER A 306 -18.65 -8.24 8.88
C SER A 306 -20.07 -8.18 9.45
N VAL A 307 -20.27 -7.42 10.51
CA VAL A 307 -21.58 -7.23 11.15
C VAL A 307 -22.34 -6.10 10.46
N SER A 308 -23.63 -6.29 10.18
CA SER A 308 -24.51 -5.22 9.72
C SER A 308 -24.96 -4.37 10.91
N SER A 309 -24.26 -3.26 11.17
CA SER A 309 -24.53 -2.38 12.31
C SER A 309 -25.55 -1.26 12.03
N VAL A 310 -25.71 -0.87 10.77
CA VAL A 310 -26.70 0.14 10.36
C VAL A 310 -27.96 -0.60 9.92
N LEU A 311 -28.92 -0.71 10.82
CA LEU A 311 -30.22 -1.30 10.55
C LEU A 311 -31.15 -0.23 9.95
N ILE A 312 -31.58 -0.47 8.72
CA ILE A 312 -32.47 0.45 8.01
C ILE A 312 -33.84 -0.21 7.91
N PRO A 313 -34.89 0.33 8.56
CA PRO A 313 -36.24 -0.21 8.48
C PRO A 313 -36.74 -0.34 7.04
N GLU A 314 -37.63 -1.31 6.78
CA GLU A 314 -38.15 -1.65 5.43
C GLU A 314 -38.72 -0.44 4.66
N LYS A 315 -39.29 0.53 5.38
CA LYS A 315 -39.92 1.73 4.81
C LYS A 315 -39.15 3.03 5.09
N ASP A 316 -37.88 2.92 5.47
CA ASP A 316 -37.01 4.07 5.71
C ASP A 316 -35.80 4.07 4.77
N THR A 317 -35.18 5.24 4.61
CA THR A 317 -33.99 5.42 3.77
C THR A 317 -32.76 5.64 4.63
N LEU A 318 -31.58 5.36 4.08
CA LEU A 318 -30.33 5.70 4.76
C LEU A 318 -30.23 7.21 4.99
N PHE A 319 -30.66 8.04 4.03
CA PHE A 319 -30.64 9.49 4.19
C PHE A 319 -31.52 9.98 5.34
N ASN A 320 -32.71 9.40 5.54
CA ASN A 320 -33.56 9.74 6.68
C ASN A 320 -32.93 9.39 8.02
N LEU A 321 -32.12 8.33 8.08
CA LEU A 321 -31.36 8.01 9.29
C LEU A 321 -30.23 9.03 9.52
N ILE A 322 -29.46 9.34 8.47
CA ILE A 322 -28.37 10.33 8.56
C ILE A 322 -28.89 11.70 8.99
N LEU A 323 -30.09 12.08 8.54
CA LEU A 323 -30.75 13.33 8.94
C LEU A 323 -31.17 13.37 10.41
N LYS A 324 -31.39 12.20 11.03
CA LYS A 324 -31.76 12.09 12.45
C LYS A 324 -30.52 12.08 13.34
N GLU A 325 -29.48 11.33 12.96
CA GLU A 325 -28.23 11.22 13.70
C GLU A 325 -27.05 10.84 12.81
N ASP A 326 -25.85 11.23 13.21
CA ASP A 326 -24.61 10.83 12.54
C ASP A 326 -24.38 9.32 12.70
N LEU A 327 -23.88 8.67 11.65
CA LEU A 327 -23.56 7.24 11.64
C LEU A 327 -22.07 7.03 11.40
N LEU A 328 -21.46 6.07 12.11
CA LEU A 328 -20.07 5.69 11.93
C LEU A 328 -19.96 4.22 11.54
N VAL A 329 -19.35 3.96 10.38
CA VAL A 329 -19.04 2.61 9.89
C VAL A 329 -17.54 2.35 10.02
N ASN A 330 -17.19 1.26 10.70
CA ASN A 330 -15.83 0.80 10.98
C ASN A 330 -15.58 -0.49 10.18
N VAL A 331 -15.07 -0.37 8.97
CA VAL A 331 -14.68 -1.53 8.18
C VAL A 331 -13.31 -2.05 8.62
N PRO A 332 -13.01 -3.36 8.49
CA PRO A 332 -13.85 -4.44 7.94
C PRO A 332 -14.81 -5.06 8.96
N TYR A 333 -14.82 -4.59 10.20
CA TYR A 333 -15.65 -5.14 11.28
C TYR A 333 -17.15 -5.03 10.98
N GLN A 334 -17.53 -3.93 10.36
CA GLN A 334 -18.90 -3.65 9.93
C GLN A 334 -19.04 -3.76 8.41
N SER A 335 -20.24 -4.11 7.94
CA SER A 335 -20.51 -4.21 6.51
C SER A 335 -20.30 -2.87 5.81
N TYR A 336 -19.74 -2.92 4.59
CA TYR A 336 -19.57 -1.76 3.71
C TYR A 336 -20.88 -1.38 2.97
N ASP A 337 -21.94 -2.17 3.13
CA ASP A 337 -23.22 -1.96 2.44
C ASP A 337 -23.85 -0.57 2.65
N PRO A 338 -23.78 0.09 3.82
CA PRO A 338 -24.31 1.44 3.98
C PRO A 338 -23.67 2.46 3.03
N ILE A 339 -22.38 2.30 2.71
CA ILE A 339 -21.67 3.19 1.77
C ILE A 339 -22.20 2.96 0.36
N LEU A 340 -22.43 1.71 -0.04
CA LEU A 340 -23.00 1.41 -1.35
C LEU A 340 -24.44 1.91 -1.46
N ARG A 341 -25.21 1.75 -0.39
CA ARG A 341 -26.58 2.23 -0.29
C ARG A 341 -26.64 3.76 -0.36
N PHE A 342 -25.69 4.48 0.25
CA PHE A 342 -25.57 5.94 0.14
C PHE A 342 -25.54 6.40 -1.32
N PHE A 343 -24.70 5.80 -2.16
CA PHE A 343 -24.63 6.15 -3.59
C PHE A 343 -25.85 5.67 -4.39
N ASN A 344 -26.39 4.48 -4.07
CA ASN A 344 -27.57 3.95 -4.75
C ASN A 344 -28.84 4.77 -4.47
N GLU A 345 -29.03 5.22 -3.23
CA GLU A 345 -30.12 6.13 -2.86
C GLU A 345 -29.89 7.51 -3.50
N ALA A 346 -28.66 8.03 -3.48
CA ALA A 346 -28.33 9.29 -4.16
C ALA A 346 -28.71 9.27 -5.65
N ALA A 347 -28.54 8.12 -6.32
CA ALA A 347 -28.83 8.00 -7.75
C ALA A 347 -30.33 8.07 -8.08
N ASN A 348 -31.21 7.68 -7.16
CA ASN A 348 -32.64 7.48 -7.43
C ASN A 348 -33.56 8.41 -6.61
N ASP A 349 -33.09 9.01 -5.52
CA ASP A 349 -33.87 9.99 -4.76
C ASP A 349 -34.25 11.18 -5.67
N VAL A 350 -35.54 11.51 -5.67
CA VAL A 350 -36.15 12.57 -6.48
C VAL A 350 -35.74 13.97 -6.02
N PHE A 351 -35.34 14.12 -4.76
CA PHE A 351 -34.90 15.40 -4.20
C PHE A 351 -33.43 15.68 -4.46
N VAL A 352 -32.63 14.68 -4.84
CA VAL A 352 -31.20 14.85 -5.12
C VAL A 352 -31.01 15.57 -6.45
N GLN A 353 -30.28 16.68 -6.41
CA GLN A 353 -29.93 17.50 -7.58
C GLN A 353 -28.47 17.31 -7.98
N GLU A 354 -27.57 17.26 -7.01
CA GLU A 354 -26.12 17.21 -7.26
C GLU A 354 -25.42 16.16 -6.38
N ILE A 355 -24.42 15.50 -6.96
CA ILE A 355 -23.56 14.53 -6.28
C ILE A 355 -22.11 14.88 -6.58
N TYR A 356 -21.30 15.04 -5.53
CA TYR A 356 -19.87 15.28 -5.61
C TYR A 356 -19.12 14.15 -4.91
N THR A 357 -18.04 13.63 -5.49
CA THR A 357 -17.23 12.61 -4.82
C THR A 357 -15.77 12.63 -5.29
N THR A 358 -14.87 12.16 -4.44
CA THR A 358 -13.49 11.85 -4.82
C THR A 358 -13.30 10.35 -5.05
N LEU A 359 -12.54 9.98 -6.07
CA LEU A 359 -12.20 8.60 -6.44
C LEU A 359 -10.69 8.51 -6.68
N TYR A 360 -9.97 7.98 -5.69
CA TYR A 360 -8.51 7.80 -5.78
C TYR A 360 -8.14 6.48 -6.47
N ARG A 361 -8.79 5.37 -6.07
CA ARG A 361 -8.59 4.02 -6.62
C ARG A 361 -9.93 3.34 -6.79
N VAL A 362 -10.30 3.06 -8.03
CA VAL A 362 -11.57 2.40 -8.33
C VAL A 362 -11.36 0.88 -8.40
N ALA A 363 -12.28 0.10 -7.84
CA ALA A 363 -12.24 -1.36 -8.00
C ALA A 363 -12.55 -1.77 -9.46
N ASN A 364 -12.04 -2.90 -9.94
CA ASN A 364 -12.27 -3.37 -11.31
C ASN A 364 -13.77 -3.45 -11.68
N ASN A 365 -14.63 -3.81 -10.71
CA ASN A 365 -16.09 -3.85 -10.82
C ASN A 365 -16.73 -2.98 -9.73
N SER A 366 -16.49 -1.66 -9.76
CA SER A 366 -16.99 -0.76 -8.71
C SER A 366 -18.50 -0.51 -8.82
N ARG A 367 -19.23 -0.86 -7.74
CA ARG A 367 -20.67 -0.60 -7.61
C ARG A 367 -20.93 0.88 -7.38
N ILE A 368 -20.02 1.59 -6.70
CA ILE A 368 -20.06 3.05 -6.54
C ILE A 368 -20.07 3.73 -7.92
N VAL A 369 -19.16 3.35 -8.82
CA VAL A 369 -19.12 3.95 -10.15
C VAL A 369 -20.38 3.66 -10.96
N SER A 370 -20.94 2.45 -10.84
CA SER A 370 -22.24 2.14 -11.47
C SER A 370 -23.35 3.05 -10.95
N ALA A 371 -23.41 3.31 -9.65
CA ALA A 371 -24.40 4.21 -9.06
C ALA A 371 -24.25 5.65 -9.55
N LEU A 372 -23.01 6.16 -9.66
CA LEU A 372 -22.73 7.50 -10.18
C LEU A 372 -23.16 7.65 -11.65
N MET A 373 -22.89 6.64 -12.48
CA MET A 373 -23.35 6.63 -13.88
C MET A 373 -24.87 6.61 -13.97
N THR A 374 -25.55 5.82 -13.13
CA THR A 374 -27.02 5.80 -13.05
C THR A 374 -27.57 7.16 -12.62
N ALA A 375 -26.96 7.80 -11.63
CA ALA A 375 -27.36 9.13 -11.18
C ALA A 375 -27.30 10.17 -12.30
N ALA A 376 -26.22 10.19 -13.08
CA ALA A 376 -26.06 11.09 -14.22
C ALA A 376 -27.11 10.82 -15.31
N LYS A 377 -27.37 9.55 -15.63
CA LYS A 377 -28.45 9.15 -16.56
C LYS A 377 -29.84 9.54 -16.07
N ASN A 378 -30.05 9.55 -14.76
CA ASN A 378 -31.27 10.03 -14.11
C ASN A 378 -31.37 11.57 -14.06
N GLY A 379 -30.51 12.30 -14.78
CA GLY A 379 -30.55 13.76 -14.91
C GLY A 379 -29.91 14.53 -13.76
N LYS A 380 -29.25 13.87 -12.81
CA LYS A 380 -28.57 14.52 -11.68
C LYS A 380 -27.21 15.06 -12.12
N LYS A 381 -26.79 16.19 -11.56
CA LYS A 381 -25.44 16.72 -11.80
C LYS A 381 -24.43 15.94 -10.96
N VAL A 382 -23.65 15.09 -11.61
CA VAL A 382 -22.62 14.27 -10.94
C VAL A 382 -21.23 14.81 -11.27
N VAL A 383 -20.45 15.11 -10.25
CA VAL A 383 -19.05 15.54 -10.37
C VAL A 383 -18.16 14.56 -9.62
N ALA A 384 -17.26 13.89 -10.34
CA ALA A 384 -16.32 12.94 -9.76
C ALA A 384 -14.88 13.40 -9.99
N LEU A 385 -14.12 13.52 -8.90
CA LEU A 385 -12.70 13.86 -8.94
C LEU A 385 -11.89 12.58 -8.99
N VAL A 386 -11.19 12.34 -10.11
CA VAL A 386 -10.47 11.09 -10.34
C VAL A 386 -8.98 11.34 -10.37
N GLU A 387 -8.23 10.63 -9.52
CA GLU A 387 -6.76 10.65 -9.54
C GLU A 387 -6.24 9.62 -10.55
N LEU A 388 -5.79 10.10 -11.71
CA LEU A 388 -5.29 9.22 -12.78
C LEU A 388 -3.88 8.65 -12.50
N LYS A 389 -3.07 9.30 -11.66
CA LYS A 389 -1.71 8.82 -11.30
C LYS A 389 -1.68 7.95 -10.05
N ALA A 390 -2.79 7.32 -9.70
CA ALA A 390 -2.80 6.34 -8.63
C ALA A 390 -1.95 5.12 -9.05
N ARG A 391 -0.79 4.95 -8.40
CA ARG A 391 0.17 3.90 -8.76
C ARG A 391 -0.49 2.52 -8.77
N PHE A 392 -0.30 1.79 -9.87
CA PHE A 392 -0.78 0.44 -10.18
C PHE A 392 -2.27 0.31 -10.55
N ASP A 393 -3.03 1.41 -10.49
CA ASP A 393 -4.45 1.44 -10.82
C ASP A 393 -4.73 2.33 -12.06
N GLU A 394 -3.69 2.82 -12.74
CA GLU A 394 -3.81 3.83 -13.79
C GLU A 394 -4.72 3.37 -14.94
N ALA A 395 -4.48 2.16 -15.46
CA ALA A 395 -5.28 1.59 -16.56
C ALA A 395 -6.76 1.44 -16.17
N ASN A 396 -7.05 1.00 -14.94
CA ASN A 396 -8.42 0.82 -14.47
C ASN A 396 -9.11 2.18 -14.24
N ASN A 397 -8.40 3.15 -13.65
CA ASN A 397 -8.92 4.51 -13.45
C ASN A 397 -9.23 5.21 -14.79
N ILE A 398 -8.38 5.04 -15.82
CA ILE A 398 -8.61 5.59 -17.16
C ILE A 398 -9.85 4.96 -17.80
N LYS A 399 -9.97 3.62 -17.73
CA LYS A 399 -11.14 2.89 -18.24
C LYS A 399 -12.45 3.40 -17.60
N TRP A 400 -12.48 3.52 -16.28
CA TRP A 400 -13.66 4.00 -15.56
C TRP A 400 -13.97 5.48 -15.84
N ALA A 401 -12.95 6.33 -15.96
CA ALA A 401 -13.14 7.74 -16.32
C ALA A 401 -13.83 7.88 -17.69
N LYS A 402 -13.42 7.09 -18.69
CA LYS A 402 -14.07 7.06 -20.01
C LYS A 402 -15.55 6.65 -19.92
N GLN A 403 -15.85 5.58 -19.19
CA GLN A 403 -17.22 5.09 -19.03
C GLN A 403 -18.12 6.08 -18.28
N MET A 404 -17.61 6.70 -17.20
CA MET A 404 -18.35 7.71 -16.44
C MET A 404 -18.65 8.96 -17.29
N LYS A 405 -17.66 9.45 -18.05
CA LYS A 405 -17.83 10.59 -18.95
C LYS A 405 -18.90 10.31 -20.01
N ALA A 406 -18.90 9.10 -20.59
CA ALA A 406 -19.91 8.68 -21.55
C ALA A 406 -21.34 8.60 -20.95
N ALA A 407 -21.46 8.35 -19.63
CA ALA A 407 -22.73 8.34 -18.93
C ALA A 407 -23.22 9.74 -18.49
N GLY A 408 -22.44 10.81 -18.74
CA GLY A 408 -22.80 12.18 -18.37
C GLY A 408 -22.20 12.68 -17.05
N VAL A 409 -21.31 11.91 -16.42
CA VAL A 409 -20.60 12.36 -15.21
C VAL A 409 -19.54 13.40 -15.59
N LYS A 410 -19.50 14.53 -14.90
CA LYS A 410 -18.42 15.52 -15.03
C LYS A 410 -17.18 15.01 -14.30
N ILE A 411 -16.18 14.59 -15.05
CA ILE A 411 -14.89 14.19 -14.49
C ILE A 411 -14.01 15.42 -14.33
N VAL A 412 -13.46 15.59 -13.13
CA VAL A 412 -12.42 16.57 -12.82
C VAL A 412 -11.16 15.79 -12.49
N TYR A 413 -10.09 16.06 -13.22
CA TYR A 413 -8.79 15.44 -12.97
C TYR A 413 -8.03 16.28 -11.96
N SER A 414 -7.33 15.64 -11.03
CA SER A 414 -6.36 16.35 -10.19
C SER A 414 -5.30 17.00 -11.07
N SER A 415 -4.90 18.22 -10.75
CA SER A 415 -3.76 18.84 -11.43
C SER A 415 -2.51 18.00 -11.12
N ILE A 416 -1.55 17.99 -12.06
CA ILE A 416 -0.30 17.23 -11.89
C ILE A 416 0.41 17.61 -10.58
N ASP A 417 0.28 18.88 -10.19
CA ASP A 417 0.96 19.49 -9.05
C ASP A 417 0.18 19.38 -7.73
N LEU A 418 -1.14 19.12 -7.77
CA LEU A 418 -2.00 19.04 -6.58
C LEU A 418 -2.87 17.78 -6.59
N LYS A 419 -2.37 16.74 -5.91
CA LYS A 419 -3.08 15.45 -5.81
C LYS A 419 -4.20 15.52 -4.78
N VAL A 420 -5.38 15.03 -5.15
CA VAL A 420 -6.52 14.92 -4.24
C VAL A 420 -6.50 13.54 -3.60
N HIS A 421 -6.33 13.49 -2.29
CA HIS A 421 -6.29 12.26 -1.52
C HIS A 421 -7.36 12.22 -0.42
N ALA A 422 -8.23 13.23 -0.34
CA ALA A 422 -9.46 13.18 0.45
C ALA A 422 -10.40 12.06 -0.04
N LYS A 423 -11.17 11.46 0.89
CA LYS A 423 -12.18 10.43 0.59
C LYS A 423 -13.52 10.88 1.11
N VAL A 424 -14.18 11.65 0.25
CA VAL A 424 -15.36 12.41 0.63
C VAL A 424 -16.38 12.34 -0.49
N ALA A 425 -17.64 12.28 -0.11
CA ALA A 425 -18.77 12.45 -1.00
C ALA A 425 -19.81 13.39 -0.37
N LEU A 426 -20.50 14.13 -1.22
CA LEU A 426 -21.52 15.11 -0.84
C LEU A 426 -22.72 14.94 -1.77
N VAL A 427 -23.90 14.83 -1.18
CA VAL A 427 -25.19 14.79 -1.87
C VAL A 427 -25.96 16.04 -1.50
N LYS A 428 -26.36 16.81 -2.52
CA LYS A 428 -27.18 18.02 -2.37
C LYS A 428 -28.62 17.72 -2.77
N ARG A 429 -29.52 17.86 -1.81
CA ARG A 429 -30.97 17.69 -1.96
C ARG A 429 -31.65 19.05 -1.96
N VAL A 430 -32.75 19.18 -2.70
CA VAL A 430 -33.61 20.37 -2.67
C VAL A 430 -35.03 19.93 -2.36
N ILE A 431 -35.54 20.34 -1.19
CA ILE A 431 -36.88 19.99 -0.71
C ILE A 431 -37.62 21.30 -0.43
N SER A 432 -38.73 21.54 -1.14
CA SER A 432 -39.53 22.78 -1.02
C SER A 432 -38.68 24.06 -1.14
N GLY A 433 -37.71 24.06 -2.05
CA GLY A 433 -36.80 25.17 -2.31
C GLY A 433 -35.67 25.37 -1.30
N LYS A 434 -35.54 24.49 -0.29
CA LYS A 434 -34.44 24.52 0.68
C LYS A 434 -33.39 23.48 0.35
N GLU A 435 -32.13 23.89 0.41
CA GLU A 435 -30.98 23.00 0.26
C GLU A 435 -30.76 22.19 1.54
N GLU A 436 -30.51 20.89 1.36
CA GLU A 436 -30.17 19.97 2.42
C GLU A 436 -28.99 19.10 1.97
N PHE A 437 -27.96 19.03 2.79
CA PHE A 437 -26.76 18.26 2.49
C PHE A 437 -26.70 16.96 3.29
N VAL A 438 -26.27 15.89 2.64
CA VAL A 438 -25.88 14.62 3.25
C VAL A 438 -24.47 14.28 2.77
N GLY A 439 -23.57 13.96 3.70
CA GLY A 439 -22.16 13.75 3.40
C GLY A 439 -21.64 12.41 3.88
N LEU A 440 -20.57 11.96 3.22
CA LEU A 440 -19.77 10.81 3.58
C LEU A 440 -18.32 11.29 3.67
N LEU A 441 -17.67 11.09 4.81
CA LEU A 441 -16.26 11.41 5.02
C LEU A 441 -15.52 10.19 5.58
N ALA A 442 -14.45 9.76 4.91
CA ALA A 442 -13.75 8.52 5.22
C ALA A 442 -12.25 8.72 5.46
N THR A 443 -11.66 7.86 6.29
CA THR A 443 -10.21 7.78 6.49
C THR A 443 -9.48 7.08 5.32
N GLY A 444 -10.20 6.24 4.58
CA GLY A 444 -9.65 5.43 3.49
C GLY A 444 -10.48 5.45 2.21
N ASN A 445 -9.97 4.75 1.19
CA ASN A 445 -10.50 4.77 -0.18
C ASN A 445 -11.96 4.29 -0.23
N LEU A 446 -12.76 4.93 -1.09
CA LEU A 446 -14.10 4.46 -1.43
C LEU A 446 -14.02 3.25 -2.38
N ASN A 447 -13.58 2.11 -1.84
CA ASN A 447 -13.27 0.90 -2.60
C ASN A 447 -13.69 -0.35 -1.83
N GLU A 448 -14.62 -1.11 -2.43
CA GLU A 448 -15.25 -2.29 -1.83
C GLU A 448 -14.26 -3.44 -1.57
N SER A 449 -13.19 -3.51 -2.37
CA SER A 449 -12.19 -4.56 -2.23
C SER A 449 -11.31 -4.30 -1.01
N THR A 450 -10.77 -3.08 -0.88
CA THR A 450 -9.89 -2.72 0.25
C THR A 450 -10.64 -2.67 1.57
N ALA A 451 -11.92 -2.29 1.57
CA ALA A 451 -12.76 -2.26 2.77
C ALA A 451 -12.90 -3.62 3.48
N ARG A 452 -12.53 -4.75 2.83
CA ARG A 452 -12.57 -6.08 3.44
C ARG A 452 -11.39 -6.38 4.36
N PHE A 453 -10.31 -5.60 4.28
CA PHE A 453 -9.08 -5.86 5.03
C PHE A 453 -8.38 -4.60 5.55
N TYR A 454 -8.80 -3.40 5.15
CA TYR A 454 -8.31 -2.14 5.71
C TYR A 454 -9.20 -1.70 6.86
N THR A 455 -8.60 -1.30 7.98
CA THR A 455 -9.35 -0.74 9.10
C THR A 455 -9.62 0.75 8.86
N ASP A 456 -10.83 1.09 8.41
CA ASP A 456 -11.20 2.47 8.07
C ASP A 456 -12.49 2.92 8.76
N GLN A 457 -12.53 4.21 9.10
CA GLN A 457 -13.68 4.88 9.69
C GLN A 457 -14.37 5.74 8.64
N ILE A 458 -15.69 5.60 8.54
CA ILE A 458 -16.51 6.29 7.56
C ILE A 458 -17.68 6.94 8.29
N LEU A 459 -17.68 8.27 8.34
CA LEU A 459 -18.75 9.09 8.90
C LEU A 459 -19.79 9.37 7.80
N LEU A 460 -21.04 9.09 8.11
CA LEU A 460 -22.20 9.57 7.36
C LEU A 460 -22.91 10.62 8.22
N THR A 461 -23.10 11.83 7.68
CA THR A 461 -23.56 12.98 8.48
C THR A 461 -24.45 13.91 7.65
N SER A 462 -25.34 14.63 8.33
CA SER A 462 -26.10 15.76 7.79
C SER A 462 -25.75 17.09 8.46
N HIS A 463 -24.54 17.22 9.01
CA HIS A 463 -24.11 18.46 9.66
C HIS A 463 -23.90 19.58 8.64
N GLN A 464 -24.95 20.41 8.45
CA GLN A 464 -25.06 21.35 7.33
C GLN A 464 -23.87 22.32 7.18
N SER A 465 -23.36 22.92 8.25
CA SER A 465 -22.25 23.89 8.16
C SER A 465 -20.95 23.25 7.67
N MET A 466 -20.59 22.08 8.21
CA MET A 466 -19.46 21.28 7.77
C MET A 466 -19.60 20.82 6.31
N LEU A 467 -20.81 20.47 5.88
CA LEU A 467 -21.05 20.04 4.49
C LEU A 467 -21.04 21.20 3.48
N LYS A 468 -21.39 22.42 3.90
CA LYS A 468 -21.19 23.63 3.09
C LYS A 468 -19.71 23.98 2.89
N GLU A 469 -18.87 23.75 3.90
CA GLU A 469 -17.41 23.83 3.74
C GLU A 469 -16.92 22.80 2.71
N LEU A 470 -17.45 21.58 2.75
CA LEU A 470 -17.12 20.53 1.78
C LEU A 470 -17.59 20.89 0.36
N GLU A 471 -18.78 21.47 0.20
CA GLU A 471 -19.28 21.99 -1.09
C GLU A 471 -18.34 23.06 -1.65
N SER A 472 -17.90 23.99 -0.80
CA SER A 472 -16.94 25.04 -1.17
C SER A 472 -15.60 24.45 -1.63
N LEU A 473 -15.12 23.40 -0.95
CA LEU A 473 -13.92 22.67 -1.35
C LEU A 473 -14.11 22.03 -2.73
N PHE A 474 -15.22 21.35 -3.01
CA PHE A 474 -15.50 20.81 -4.34
C PHE A 474 -15.57 21.90 -5.43
N GLY A 475 -16.12 23.07 -5.08
CA GLY A 475 -16.11 24.26 -5.91
C GLY A 475 -14.68 24.70 -6.27
N PHE A 476 -13.78 24.76 -5.29
CA PHE A 476 -12.37 25.04 -5.51
C PHE A 476 -11.67 23.99 -6.37
N LEU A 477 -11.84 22.70 -6.05
CA LEU A 477 -11.17 21.63 -6.77
C LEU A 477 -11.61 21.54 -8.24
N SER A 478 -12.81 22.02 -8.56
CA SER A 478 -13.31 22.14 -9.93
C SER A 478 -12.64 23.24 -10.76
N LYS A 479 -11.83 24.13 -10.15
CA LYS A 479 -11.14 25.25 -10.83
C LYS A 479 -9.80 24.85 -11.49
N ASN A 480 -9.37 23.57 -11.40
CA ASN A 480 -8.11 23.06 -11.96
C ASN A 480 -6.85 23.89 -11.62
N LYS A 481 -6.75 24.40 -10.39
CA LYS A 481 -5.57 25.17 -9.92
C LYS A 481 -4.47 24.27 -9.35
N LYS A 482 -3.24 24.79 -9.33
CA LYS A 482 -2.05 24.13 -8.77
C LYS A 482 -1.93 24.28 -7.25
N ALA A 483 -2.43 25.39 -6.70
CA ALA A 483 -2.46 25.69 -5.28
C ALA A 483 -3.54 26.75 -5.02
N PRO A 484 -4.10 26.85 -3.80
CA PRO A 484 -5.00 27.95 -3.46
C PRO A 484 -4.27 29.29 -3.49
N GLY A 485 -4.84 30.28 -4.19
CA GLY A 485 -4.41 31.67 -4.16
C GLY A 485 -5.09 32.48 -3.04
N PRO A 486 -4.71 33.75 -2.84
CA PRO A 486 -5.39 34.65 -1.90
C PRO A 486 -6.91 34.75 -2.10
N GLU A 487 -7.37 34.60 -3.34
CA GLU A 487 -8.78 34.64 -3.73
C GLU A 487 -9.55 33.31 -3.50
N ASP A 488 -8.84 32.23 -3.20
CA ASP A 488 -9.41 30.91 -2.96
C ASP A 488 -9.46 30.55 -1.47
N GLN A 489 -9.24 31.52 -0.58
CA GLN A 489 -9.33 31.29 0.86
C GLN A 489 -10.76 30.90 1.24
N ILE A 490 -10.90 29.71 1.82
CA ILE A 490 -12.16 29.19 2.36
C ILE A 490 -12.04 29.21 3.89
N ASP A 491 -13.00 29.83 4.56
CA ASP A 491 -13.09 29.83 6.04
C ASP A 491 -13.55 28.46 6.52
N PHE A 492 -12.60 27.57 6.77
CA PHE A 492 -12.83 26.25 7.34
C PHE A 492 -12.87 26.32 8.87
N ARG A 493 -14.08 26.24 9.44
CA ARG A 493 -14.33 26.23 10.89
C ARG A 493 -14.44 24.82 11.45
N HIS A 494 -14.89 23.87 10.62
CA HIS A 494 -15.06 22.48 11.01
C HIS A 494 -13.98 21.59 10.39
N LEU A 495 -13.84 21.60 9.06
CA LEU A 495 -12.91 20.72 8.36
C LEU A 495 -11.46 21.19 8.50
N LEU A 496 -10.53 20.23 8.52
CA LEU A 496 -9.10 20.49 8.41
C LEU A 496 -8.67 20.08 7.01
N VAL A 497 -8.23 21.03 6.20
CA VAL A 497 -7.87 20.79 4.79
C VAL A 497 -6.41 21.18 4.56
N ALA A 498 -5.64 20.23 4.04
CA ALA A 498 -4.26 20.49 3.63
C ALA A 498 -4.22 21.55 2.51
N GLN A 499 -3.16 22.36 2.45
CA GLN A 499 -3.08 23.64 1.71
C GLN A 499 -3.87 24.82 2.30
N PHE A 500 -4.75 24.61 3.29
CA PHE A 500 -5.56 25.67 3.88
C PHE A 500 -5.24 25.85 5.36
N ASN A 501 -5.84 25.05 6.24
CA ASN A 501 -5.78 25.26 7.70
C ASN A 501 -5.23 24.05 8.48
N LEU A 502 -4.99 22.90 7.82
CA LEU A 502 -4.73 21.63 8.52
C LEU A 502 -3.52 21.65 9.46
N GLN A 503 -2.34 22.04 8.98
CA GLN A 503 -1.14 22.07 9.84
C GLN A 503 -1.23 23.15 10.92
N PRO A 504 -1.55 24.42 10.61
CA PRO A 504 -1.72 25.45 11.64
C PRO A 504 -2.71 25.01 12.73
N LYS A 505 -3.81 24.34 12.34
CA LYS A 505 -4.79 23.86 13.30
C LYS A 505 -4.22 22.75 14.20
N PHE A 506 -3.52 21.74 13.66
CA PHE A 506 -2.86 20.73 14.50
C PHE A 506 -1.84 21.35 15.46
N LEU A 507 -1.03 22.30 14.99
CA LEU A 507 -0.09 23.01 15.86
C LEU A 507 -0.80 23.77 16.99
N SER A 508 -1.94 24.41 16.69
CA SER A 508 -2.74 25.11 17.71
C SER A 508 -3.37 24.14 18.73
N LEU A 509 -3.82 22.97 18.28
CA LEU A 509 -4.38 21.94 19.17
C LEU A 509 -3.32 21.41 20.14
N ILE A 510 -2.11 21.12 19.63
CA ILE A 510 -0.97 20.69 20.48
C ILE A 510 -0.56 21.82 21.43
N GLN A 511 -0.51 23.06 20.95
CA GLN A 511 -0.17 24.23 21.76
C GLN A 511 -1.15 24.43 22.93
N ARG A 512 -2.45 24.21 22.70
CA ARG A 512 -3.46 24.26 23.76
C ARG A 512 -3.23 23.18 24.83
N GLU A 513 -2.85 21.96 24.44
CA GLU A 513 -2.51 20.90 25.41
C GLU A 513 -1.27 21.28 26.24
N ILE A 514 -0.27 21.93 25.64
CA ILE A 514 0.90 22.48 26.34
C ILE A 514 0.47 23.52 27.38
N GLU A 515 -0.42 24.43 27.02
CA GLU A 515 -0.93 25.47 27.92
C GLU A 515 -1.73 24.87 29.08
N ASN A 516 -2.57 23.86 28.81
CA ASN A 516 -3.29 23.11 29.83
C ASN A 516 -2.33 22.42 30.80
N ALA A 517 -1.28 21.76 30.30
CA ALA A 517 -0.29 21.11 31.15
C ALA A 517 0.44 22.10 32.07
N LYS A 518 0.87 23.26 31.52
CA LYS A 518 1.50 24.34 32.30
C LYS A 518 0.57 24.93 33.36
N ALA A 519 -0.73 24.95 33.10
CA ALA A 519 -1.75 25.41 34.04
C ALA A 519 -2.20 24.32 35.04
N GLY A 520 -1.67 23.10 34.97
CA GLY A 520 -2.08 21.97 35.82
C GLY A 520 -3.47 21.41 35.48
N LEU A 521 -4.00 21.72 34.29
CA LEU A 521 -5.29 21.25 33.78
C LEU A 521 -5.16 19.88 33.10
N ALA A 522 -6.30 19.21 32.90
CA ALA A 522 -6.32 17.93 32.18
C ALA A 522 -5.81 18.13 30.73
N ASN A 523 -4.85 17.31 30.35
CA ASN A 523 -4.14 17.41 29.08
C ASN A 523 -3.79 16.02 28.55
N GLY A 524 -3.59 15.92 27.24
CA GLY A 524 -3.22 14.66 26.61
C GLY A 524 -3.40 14.66 25.11
N ILE A 525 -2.58 13.87 24.43
CA ILE A 525 -2.60 13.72 22.97
C ILE A 525 -2.57 12.23 22.65
N THR A 526 -3.55 11.75 21.87
CA THR A 526 -3.53 10.40 21.31
C THR A 526 -3.69 10.47 19.80
N ILE A 527 -2.73 9.91 19.05
CA ILE A 527 -2.73 9.97 17.58
C ILE A 527 -2.53 8.58 17.01
N LYS A 528 -3.44 8.19 16.12
CA LYS A 528 -3.34 7.00 15.27
C LYS A 528 -3.12 7.43 13.83
N LEU A 529 -2.09 6.90 13.18
CA LEU A 529 -1.77 7.21 11.79
C LEU A 529 -0.99 6.07 11.12
N ASN A 530 -0.87 6.12 9.79
CA ASN A 530 -0.03 5.16 9.09
C ASN A 530 1.43 5.57 9.11
N ASN A 531 1.72 6.87 8.97
CA ASN A 531 3.09 7.36 8.90
C ASN A 531 3.27 8.74 9.58
N LEU A 532 4.36 8.90 10.34
CA LEU A 532 4.77 10.12 11.03
C LEU A 532 6.20 10.48 10.60
N GLU A 533 6.34 11.57 9.84
CA GLU A 533 7.58 11.99 9.18
C GLU A 533 7.79 13.52 9.24
N GLU A 534 6.72 14.32 9.26
CA GLU A 534 6.79 15.77 9.16
C GLU A 534 7.43 16.40 10.41
N LYS A 535 8.54 17.12 10.21
CA LYS A 535 9.42 17.54 11.29
C LYS A 535 8.79 18.57 12.22
N ILE A 536 8.01 19.52 11.70
CA ILE A 536 7.44 20.59 12.52
C ILE A 536 6.43 20.02 13.52
N LEU A 537 5.55 19.13 13.07
CA LEU A 537 4.58 18.44 13.93
C LEU A 537 5.29 17.52 14.94
N ILE A 538 6.34 16.79 14.54
CA ILE A 538 7.14 15.98 15.47
C ILE A 538 7.81 16.85 16.54
N SER A 539 8.47 17.94 16.16
CA SER A 539 9.08 18.89 17.10
C SER A 539 8.05 19.46 18.06
N LYS A 540 6.82 19.74 17.58
CA LYS A 540 5.73 20.20 18.45
C LYS A 540 5.28 19.13 19.45
N LEU A 541 5.31 17.85 19.08
CA LEU A 541 5.07 16.75 20.03
C LEU A 541 6.19 16.64 21.07
N TYR A 542 7.46 16.87 20.70
CA TYR A 542 8.55 16.95 21.67
C TYR A 542 8.35 18.10 22.66
N GLU A 543 7.98 19.30 22.18
CA GLU A 543 7.63 20.43 23.06
C GLU A 543 6.47 20.07 24.02
N ALA A 544 5.46 19.35 23.52
CA ALA A 544 4.35 18.87 24.35
C ALA A 544 4.84 17.93 25.46
N SER A 545 5.66 16.95 25.12
CA SER A 545 6.27 16.05 26.09
C SER A 545 7.10 16.79 27.14
N GLN A 546 7.93 17.75 26.73
CA GLN A 546 8.75 18.56 27.64
C GLN A 546 7.91 19.43 28.59
N ALA A 547 6.71 19.83 28.17
CA ALA A 547 5.76 20.56 29.01
C ALA A 547 4.95 19.66 29.96
N GLY A 548 5.17 18.33 29.94
CA GLY A 548 4.46 17.36 30.77
C GLY A 548 3.20 16.75 30.13
N VAL A 549 2.94 17.02 28.85
CA VAL A 549 1.79 16.43 28.15
C VAL A 549 2.05 14.96 27.87
N LYS A 550 1.10 14.09 28.24
CA LYS A 550 1.13 12.67 27.88
C LYS A 550 0.76 12.49 26.40
N VAL A 551 1.66 11.87 25.63
CA VAL A 551 1.47 11.62 24.19
C VAL A 551 1.49 10.12 23.91
N GLN A 552 0.42 9.60 23.31
CA GLN A 552 0.29 8.20 22.93
C GLN A 552 0.11 8.08 21.41
N LEU A 553 1.01 7.36 20.75
CA LEU A 553 1.04 7.26 19.29
C LEU A 553 0.82 5.81 18.87
N ILE A 554 -0.08 5.59 17.91
CA ILE A 554 -0.25 4.31 17.21
C ILE A 554 0.20 4.54 15.76
N VAL A 555 1.39 4.06 15.42
CA VAL A 555 2.01 4.29 14.10
C VAL A 555 2.38 2.97 13.46
N ARG A 556 1.60 2.55 12.47
CA ARG A 556 1.79 1.23 11.86
C ARG A 556 2.95 1.16 10.86
N GLY A 557 3.29 2.25 10.19
CA GLY A 557 4.34 2.33 9.16
C GLY A 557 5.55 3.14 9.63
N ILE A 558 5.92 4.15 8.85
CA ILE A 558 7.07 5.03 9.12
C ILE A 558 6.81 5.86 10.38
N CYS A 559 7.78 5.89 11.30
CA CYS A 559 7.82 6.81 12.43
C CYS A 559 9.22 7.39 12.57
N CYS A 560 9.37 8.69 12.31
CA CYS A 560 10.63 9.42 12.47
C CYS A 560 10.81 10.01 13.89
N LEU A 561 9.76 9.96 14.73
CA LEU A 561 9.81 10.40 16.12
C LEU A 561 10.56 9.36 16.97
N ILE A 562 11.40 9.85 17.89
CA ILE A 562 12.14 9.07 18.89
C ILE A 562 11.42 9.22 20.24
N PRO A 563 10.66 8.22 20.72
CA PRO A 563 9.96 8.31 22.00
C PRO A 563 10.89 7.98 23.19
N GLY A 564 10.48 8.30 24.42
CA GLY A 564 11.17 7.87 25.65
C GLY A 564 12.58 8.42 25.88
N GLN A 565 13.03 9.43 25.14
CA GLN A 565 14.35 10.05 25.31
C GLN A 565 14.31 11.08 26.43
N ALA A 566 15.27 10.98 27.37
CA ALA A 566 15.35 11.85 28.53
C ALA A 566 15.39 13.34 28.14
N GLY A 567 14.59 14.17 28.81
CA GLY A 567 14.50 15.61 28.54
C GLY A 567 13.91 16.02 27.18
N LEU A 568 13.46 15.07 26.34
CA LEU A 568 12.88 15.36 25.02
C LEU A 568 11.50 14.70 24.85
N SER A 569 11.40 13.38 25.05
CA SER A 569 10.22 12.58 24.70
C SER A 569 9.83 11.56 25.77
N GLU A 570 10.21 11.77 27.03
CA GLU A 570 9.88 10.92 28.19
C GLU A 570 8.38 10.63 28.33
N ASN A 571 7.53 11.58 27.95
CA ASN A 571 6.08 11.46 28.04
C ASN A 571 5.43 10.94 26.74
N ILE A 572 6.23 10.51 25.76
CA ILE A 572 5.76 9.98 24.48
C ILE A 572 5.92 8.47 24.45
N THR A 573 4.83 7.78 24.10
CA THR A 573 4.80 6.34 23.84
C THR A 573 4.40 6.08 22.38
N VAL A 574 5.00 5.08 21.75
CA VAL A 574 4.70 4.68 20.37
C VAL A 574 4.43 3.17 20.33
N THR A 575 3.28 2.79 19.77
CA THR A 575 2.87 1.41 19.54
C THR A 575 2.72 1.15 18.04
N ARG A 576 3.27 0.04 17.55
CA ARG A 576 3.09 -0.42 16.16
C ARG A 576 2.27 -1.71 16.15
N ILE A 577 1.12 -1.67 15.49
CA ILE A 577 0.22 -2.82 15.33
C ILE A 577 0.28 -3.30 13.87
N VAL A 578 0.60 -4.57 13.70
CA VAL A 578 0.54 -5.30 12.42
C VAL A 578 -0.13 -6.63 12.74
N ASP A 579 -1.23 -6.93 12.03
CA ASP A 579 -2.08 -8.09 12.28
C ASP A 579 -2.79 -8.49 10.97
N ARG A 580 -3.76 -9.41 11.05
CA ARG A 580 -4.65 -9.85 9.97
C ARG A 580 -5.21 -8.70 9.13
N TYR A 581 -5.62 -7.62 9.78
CA TYR A 581 -6.13 -6.43 9.10
C TYR A 581 -5.06 -5.35 9.02
N LEU A 582 -5.06 -4.63 7.89
CA LEU A 582 -4.14 -3.53 7.67
C LEU A 582 -4.68 -2.30 8.39
N GLU A 583 -4.02 -1.91 9.48
CA GLU A 583 -4.35 -0.71 10.22
C GLU A 583 -4.25 0.52 9.30
N HIS A 584 -5.35 1.20 8.98
CA HIS A 584 -5.35 2.24 7.93
C HIS A 584 -5.92 3.58 8.38
N GLY A 585 -6.88 3.58 9.30
CA GLY A 585 -7.57 4.76 9.80
C GLY A 585 -6.63 5.74 10.49
N ARG A 586 -6.89 7.04 10.31
CA ARG A 586 -6.19 8.12 11.05
C ARG A 586 -7.16 8.79 12.02
N ILE A 587 -6.75 8.88 13.27
CA ILE A 587 -7.55 9.41 14.38
C ILE A 587 -6.65 10.32 15.22
N PHE A 588 -7.14 11.51 15.57
CA PHE A 588 -6.42 12.49 16.37
C PHE A 588 -7.30 12.92 17.54
N ILE A 589 -6.82 12.70 18.76
CA ILE A 589 -7.55 12.97 19.99
C ILE A 589 -6.74 13.91 20.86
N PHE A 590 -7.37 15.02 21.29
CA PHE A 590 -6.78 16.01 22.18
C PHE A 590 -7.67 16.15 23.43
N GLU A 591 -7.08 16.12 24.62
CA GLU A 591 -7.81 16.05 25.89
C GLU A 591 -8.67 17.28 26.17
N ASN A 592 -8.17 18.47 25.83
CA ASN A 592 -8.88 19.75 25.90
C ASN A 592 -9.58 19.96 27.26
N ASN A 593 -8.83 19.83 28.35
CA ASN A 593 -9.33 19.98 29.72
C ASN A 593 -10.58 19.12 30.02
N GLY A 594 -10.60 17.88 29.50
CA GLY A 594 -11.68 16.91 29.68
C GLY A 594 -12.76 16.93 28.59
N ASN A 595 -12.84 17.98 27.77
CA ASN A 595 -13.78 18.05 26.64
C ASN A 595 -13.11 17.63 25.33
N LYS A 596 -12.82 16.32 25.23
CA LYS A 596 -12.00 15.74 24.16
C LYS A 596 -12.45 16.17 22.75
N ASP A 597 -11.49 16.68 21.99
CA ASP A 597 -11.62 16.91 20.55
C ASP A 597 -11.14 15.67 19.79
N ILE A 598 -12.00 15.10 18.94
CA ILE A 598 -11.69 13.93 18.12
C ILE A 598 -11.84 14.29 16.66
N TYR A 599 -10.77 14.09 15.90
CA TYR A 599 -10.73 14.24 14.45
C TYR A 599 -10.38 12.91 13.79
N MET A 600 -10.91 12.68 12.59
CA MET A 600 -10.51 11.57 11.72
C MET A 600 -10.28 12.09 10.31
N GLY A 601 -9.53 11.39 9.48
CA GLY A 601 -9.36 11.84 8.10
C GLY A 601 -8.37 11.04 7.26
N SER A 602 -8.07 11.60 6.10
CA SER A 602 -7.21 10.96 5.09
C SER A 602 -5.72 11.26 5.26
N ALA A 603 -5.36 12.28 6.07
CA ALA A 603 -4.00 12.75 6.22
C ALA A 603 -3.18 11.88 7.19
N ASP A 604 -2.04 11.40 6.71
CA ASP A 604 -0.89 11.08 7.58
C ASP A 604 -0.08 12.36 7.86
N TRP A 605 0.82 12.32 8.84
CA TRP A 605 1.75 13.42 9.10
C TRP A 605 3.06 13.21 8.33
N MET A 606 2.98 13.23 7.00
CA MET A 606 4.14 13.26 6.11
C MET A 606 4.16 14.53 5.27
N ASN A 607 5.35 14.95 4.83
CA ASN A 607 5.53 16.18 4.05
C ASN A 607 4.54 16.30 2.88
N ARG A 608 4.40 15.23 2.08
CA ARG A 608 3.47 15.23 0.93
C ARG A 608 1.99 15.38 1.31
N ASN A 609 1.56 14.85 2.46
CA ASN A 609 0.18 14.93 2.91
C ASN A 609 -0.15 16.32 3.46
N ILE A 610 0.81 16.93 4.16
CA ILE A 610 0.65 18.25 4.76
C ILE A 610 0.78 19.37 3.70
N TYR A 611 1.74 19.25 2.79
CA TYR A 611 2.18 20.36 1.93
C TYR A 611 1.96 20.17 0.43
N SER A 612 1.58 18.98 -0.06
CA SER A 612 1.52 18.73 -1.52
C SER A 612 0.25 18.01 -1.98
N ARG A 613 -0.70 17.79 -1.06
CA ARG A 613 -1.96 17.11 -1.34
C ARG A 613 -3.12 17.90 -0.77
N ILE A 614 -4.29 17.63 -1.31
CA ILE A 614 -5.56 17.95 -0.65
C ILE A 614 -5.99 16.73 0.15
N GLU A 615 -5.86 16.86 1.46
CA GLU A 615 -6.35 15.92 2.47
C GLU A 615 -7.47 16.58 3.25
N VAL A 616 -8.41 15.79 3.77
CA VAL A 616 -9.49 16.28 4.63
C VAL A 616 -9.49 15.48 5.92
N CYS A 617 -9.42 16.17 7.05
CA CYS A 617 -9.81 15.65 8.35
C CYS A 617 -11.06 16.37 8.84
N PHE A 618 -11.88 15.66 9.61
CA PHE A 618 -13.18 16.12 10.06
C PHE A 618 -13.38 15.79 11.54
N PRO A 619 -14.03 16.68 12.31
CA PRO A 619 -14.32 16.47 13.71
C PRO A 619 -15.50 15.52 13.90
N ILE A 620 -15.54 14.86 15.05
CA ILE A 620 -16.68 14.06 15.51
C ILE A 620 -17.36 14.81 16.64
N TYR A 621 -18.62 15.23 16.44
CA TYR A 621 -19.39 15.96 17.44
C TYR A 621 -20.25 15.05 18.30
N ASP A 622 -20.87 14.02 17.71
CA ASP A 622 -21.75 13.11 18.42
C ASP A 622 -21.01 12.39 19.57
N ALA A 623 -21.56 12.49 20.78
CA ALA A 623 -20.94 11.97 21.99
C ALA A 623 -20.85 10.43 22.01
N LYS A 624 -21.84 9.72 21.44
CA LYS A 624 -21.84 8.25 21.36
C LYS A 624 -20.77 7.77 20.37
N LEU A 625 -20.60 8.49 19.26
CA LEU A 625 -19.54 8.20 18.30
C LEU A 625 -18.16 8.48 18.89
N LYS A 626 -18.00 9.58 19.64
CA LYS A 626 -16.75 9.85 20.40
C LYS A 626 -16.42 8.70 21.36
N GLU A 627 -17.40 8.23 22.14
CA GLU A 627 -17.20 7.13 23.07
C GLU A 627 -16.80 5.82 22.36
N THR A 628 -17.43 5.53 21.22
CA THR A 628 -17.12 4.35 20.40
C THR A 628 -15.67 4.40 19.87
N ILE A 629 -15.25 5.56 19.35
CA ILE A 629 -13.87 5.76 18.87
C ILE A 629 -12.87 5.61 20.01
N MET A 630 -13.15 6.20 21.18
CA MET A 630 -12.30 6.06 22.35
C MET A 630 -12.17 4.60 22.78
N LYS A 631 -13.26 3.80 22.75
CA LYS A 631 -13.20 2.35 23.04
C LYS A 631 -12.28 1.62 22.07
N ILE A 632 -12.41 1.88 20.76
CA ILE A 632 -11.56 1.26 19.73
C ILE A 632 -10.09 1.61 19.95
N VAL A 633 -9.78 2.90 20.13
CA VAL A 633 -8.40 3.36 20.34
C VAL A 633 -7.82 2.82 21.65
N ASN A 634 -8.62 2.79 22.72
CA ASN A 634 -8.17 2.22 24.00
C ASN A 634 -7.87 0.73 23.88
N LEU A 635 -8.69 -0.05 23.16
CA LEU A 635 -8.38 -1.47 22.89
C LEU A 635 -7.03 -1.62 22.18
N GLN A 636 -6.75 -0.74 21.20
CA GLN A 636 -5.48 -0.75 20.47
C GLN A 636 -4.29 -0.32 21.34
N LEU A 637 -4.47 0.65 22.25
CA LEU A 637 -3.42 1.08 23.18
C LEU A 637 -3.10 0.04 24.26
N HIS A 638 -4.08 -0.78 24.64
CA HIS A 638 -3.94 -1.86 25.63
C HIS A 638 -3.64 -3.22 24.98
N ASP A 639 -3.36 -3.26 23.68
CA ASP A 639 -2.98 -4.50 23.01
C ASP A 639 -1.70 -5.06 23.66
N ASN A 640 -1.77 -6.34 24.04
CA ASN A 640 -0.70 -7.08 24.69
C ASN A 640 -0.38 -8.40 23.97
N ALA A 641 -1.04 -8.67 22.85
CA ALA A 641 -0.84 -9.85 22.03
C ALA A 641 0.13 -9.58 20.87
N GLN A 642 0.15 -8.33 20.38
CA GLN A 642 1.10 -7.86 19.40
C GLN A 642 2.26 -7.16 20.12
N GLU A 643 3.47 -7.71 19.96
CA GLU A 643 4.66 -7.15 20.60
C GLU A 643 4.91 -5.70 20.10
N SER A 644 4.93 -4.75 21.03
CA SER A 644 5.26 -3.35 20.75
C SER A 644 6.75 -3.20 20.44
N ILE A 645 7.04 -2.68 19.25
CA ILE A 645 8.36 -2.68 18.59
C ILE A 645 9.42 -1.84 19.29
N TYR A 646 9.10 -1.05 20.31
CA TYR A 646 10.04 -0.03 20.77
C TYR A 646 11.37 -0.57 21.35
N LYS A 647 11.53 -1.89 21.53
CA LYS A 647 12.84 -2.53 21.78
C LYS A 647 13.81 -2.48 20.57
N PHE A 648 13.32 -2.49 19.33
CA PHE A 648 14.17 -2.58 18.15
C PHE A 648 15.04 -1.33 17.87
N LEU A 649 14.54 -0.13 18.19
CA LEU A 649 15.29 1.12 17.95
C LEU A 649 16.14 1.56 19.15
N LYS A 650 15.98 0.91 20.30
CA LYS A 650 16.82 1.12 21.49
C LYS A 650 18.08 0.25 21.47
N ASP A 651 18.01 -0.96 20.91
CA ASP A 651 19.14 -1.90 20.90
C ASP A 651 20.20 -1.58 19.82
N THR A 652 19.97 -0.57 18.99
CA THR A 652 20.99 0.01 18.10
C THR A 652 21.63 1.23 18.76
N ASP A 653 22.55 1.03 19.69
CA ASP A 653 23.53 2.03 20.17
C ASP A 653 24.51 2.48 19.06
N THR A 654 24.12 2.41 17.78
CA THR A 654 24.98 2.58 16.61
C THR A 654 24.28 3.24 15.41
N ILE A 655 23.24 4.04 15.63
CA ILE A 655 22.64 4.90 14.58
C ILE A 655 22.76 6.37 14.96
#